data_AF-A0A6C2YIQ9-F1
#
_entry.id   AF-A0A6C2YIQ9-F1
#
_cell.length_a   1.000
_cell.length_b   1.000
_cell.length_c   1.000
_cell.angle_alpha   90.00
_cell.angle_beta   90.00
_cell.angle_gamma   90.00
#
_symmetry.space_group_name_H-M   'P 1'
#
loop_
_entity.id
_entity.type
_entity.pdbx_description
1 polymer ?
#
loop_
_entity_poly.entity_id
_entity_poly.type
_entity_poly.pdbx_seq_one_letter_code
_entity_poly.pdbx_strand_id
1 'polypeptide(L)'
;MRYWNIPILALLMLTLSIASARADFLVIRVLLNDGSNATTGYPGGEGGYPGGIGPMGPGGIGPMGPGGFGPMGPGGFGPMGPGGIGPMGPGGSGYPPGGFGPMGPGGGRGGDSGGAGILGVAPGGSGYPGAEGGGRGGRGPGGPGMGAPGLGGPGMGAPGMIGPGMGGPGLPGGQGGTDAKPKLKFDPRTMLMAVVRLKAAPTTSVLGGQPFLQVQHDFDGKTYIYKDSSILVDAVKRKSINDVWRERFILLERNRVPAKIFEEAEWTLRNGLIEESGRLLTELSKMLPTARDKMNPRQIAAAEAFEKLKPELDKPSADDTATVDEWMARLNYRQAARSEHYVMLHNGESAQSPEVTRKLDMLEENRKLFYYWFALNGRALPVNSTKLLTVQTERMNDFNDAQLALGADALTTDAFLALRQNIVVFAPHRLDYAYQNFMQVTRKIEQDGWQLSNLLKGEVPRTSGGQKSTGELVARAQTLALMERALIQESEQSSVSHEGSRQLLVAAGLMPRFVDAPEWLRFGSAAFFEAPKGPFPSETSAVKVAFWRTPASPSWAYAKYFNDLDQAKKWGKTPSELLRETLTDAIFRRARAGLSTTEQRYENREKALKKRDDDQALSRTLAWSLAYYLMKDQPAKLDALVQELRGLPRDLDFDDESKVLIFARAMGFAPNDKVDPVGMRNFAEGWFRFMRTQQAPVVDVVLDDSLVTNPSSNPNGGYPGGPGGSPAGPPGSPGGPGFPGGPGAGGAALPGGRGGR
;
A
#
# COMPACT_ATOMS: atom_id res chain seq x y z
N MET A 1 18.53 -44.37 51.62
CA MET A 1 18.13 -44.48 50.19
C MET A 1 16.98 -43.52 49.92
N ARG A 2 16.78 -43.08 48.66
CA ARG A 2 15.79 -42.09 48.18
C ARG A 2 16.13 -40.60 48.40
N TYR A 3 16.97 -40.07 47.51
CA TYR A 3 16.84 -38.71 46.97
C TYR A 3 16.88 -38.85 45.45
N TRP A 4 15.87 -38.36 44.72
CA TRP A 4 15.85 -38.37 43.26
C TRP A 4 15.10 -37.14 42.70
N ASN A 5 15.84 -36.31 41.97
CA ASN A 5 15.44 -35.57 40.77
C ASN A 5 14.13 -34.75 40.77
N ILE A 6 14.19 -33.52 41.29
CA ILE A 6 13.55 -32.33 40.65
C ILE A 6 14.52 -31.15 40.86
N PRO A 7 15.23 -30.67 39.80
CA PRO A 7 14.92 -29.33 39.28
C PRO A 7 15.28 -29.15 37.79
N ILE A 8 14.36 -29.51 36.87
CA ILE A 8 14.43 -29.05 35.46
C ILE A 8 13.18 -28.24 35.09
N LEU A 9 11.99 -28.58 35.59
CA LEU A 9 10.78 -27.78 35.38
C LEU A 9 10.86 -26.35 35.94
N ALA A 10 11.56 -26.14 37.06
CA ALA A 10 11.61 -24.84 37.73
C ALA A 10 12.39 -23.78 36.93
N LEU A 11 13.42 -24.19 36.18
CA LEU A 11 14.21 -23.26 35.36
C LEU A 11 13.49 -22.91 34.05
N LEU A 12 12.70 -23.84 33.51
CA LEU A 12 11.90 -23.64 32.28
C LEU A 12 10.64 -22.78 32.52
N MET A 13 10.15 -22.73 33.76
CA MET A 13 9.08 -21.81 34.17
C MET A 13 9.56 -20.35 34.39
N LEU A 14 10.84 -20.13 34.65
CA LEU A 14 11.35 -18.79 35.00
C LEU A 14 11.51 -17.85 33.78
N THR A 15 11.54 -18.39 32.56
CA THR A 15 11.56 -17.60 31.31
C THR A 15 10.17 -17.33 30.71
N LEU A 16 9.10 -17.79 31.37
CA LEU A 16 7.70 -17.61 30.95
C LEU A 16 6.81 -16.86 31.97
N SER A 17 7.42 -16.17 32.94
CA SER A 17 6.70 -15.30 33.88
C SER A 17 6.26 -13.96 33.25
N ILE A 18 5.46 -14.02 32.19
CA ILE A 18 4.60 -12.90 31.81
C ILE A 18 3.43 -12.90 32.79
N ALA A 19 3.48 -12.00 33.78
CA ALA A 19 2.35 -11.76 34.67
C ALA A 19 1.09 -11.46 33.84
N SER A 20 -0.02 -12.13 34.16
CA SER A 20 -1.21 -12.31 33.31
C SER A 20 -2.09 -11.06 33.16
N ALA A 21 -1.49 -9.95 32.76
CA ALA A 21 -2.22 -8.85 32.15
C ALA A 21 -2.67 -9.28 30.75
N ARG A 22 -3.99 -9.25 30.51
CA ARG A 22 -4.60 -9.54 29.20
C ARG A 22 -3.90 -8.74 28.09
N ALA A 23 -3.18 -9.43 27.22
CA ALA A 23 -2.76 -8.87 25.93
C ALA A 23 -3.95 -8.96 24.97
N ASP A 24 -4.18 -7.88 24.23
CA ASP A 24 -5.33 -7.73 23.33
C ASP A 24 -4.90 -7.77 21.85
N PHE A 25 -3.59 -7.65 21.60
CA PHE A 25 -2.98 -7.70 20.27
C PHE A 25 -1.69 -8.51 20.27
N LEU A 26 -1.36 -9.07 19.11
CA LEU A 26 -0.11 -9.74 18.82
C LEU A 26 0.54 -9.04 17.63
N VAL A 27 1.80 -8.64 17.75
CA VAL A 27 2.60 -8.13 16.63
C VAL A 27 3.51 -9.27 16.18
N ILE A 28 3.34 -9.73 14.95
CA ILE A 28 4.16 -10.80 14.34
C ILE A 28 5.09 -10.13 13.32
N ARG A 29 6.38 -10.49 13.38
CA ARG A 29 7.42 -10.05 12.45
C ARG A 29 8.08 -11.26 11.82
N VAL A 30 8.30 -11.21 10.51
CA VAL A 30 9.09 -12.21 9.79
C VAL A 30 10.25 -11.51 9.10
N LEU A 31 11.45 -11.86 9.53
CA LEU A 31 12.71 -11.52 8.89
C LEU A 31 13.00 -12.56 7.80
N LEU A 32 13.00 -12.10 6.56
CA LEU A 32 13.35 -12.85 5.37
C LEU A 32 14.85 -12.68 5.17
N ASN A 33 15.59 -13.80 5.10
CA ASN A 33 16.99 -13.74 4.73
C ASN A 33 17.13 -13.07 3.36
N ASP A 34 18.03 -12.10 3.26
CA ASP A 34 18.26 -11.21 2.11
C ASP A 34 18.77 -11.91 0.82
N GLY A 35 18.74 -13.24 0.77
CA GLY A 35 19.26 -14.04 -0.34
C GLY A 35 20.78 -14.01 -0.50
N SER A 36 21.53 -13.27 0.32
CA SER A 36 22.99 -13.13 0.16
C SER A 36 23.75 -14.47 0.32
N ASN A 37 23.21 -15.37 1.15
CA ASN A 37 23.69 -16.75 1.32
C ASN A 37 23.14 -17.75 0.29
N ALA A 38 22.38 -17.33 -0.73
CA ALA A 38 21.87 -18.21 -1.80
C ALA A 38 22.91 -18.47 -2.90
N THR A 39 24.22 -18.38 -2.60
CA THR A 39 25.32 -18.50 -3.57
C THR A 39 25.70 -19.95 -3.93
N THR A 40 24.79 -20.90 -3.78
CA THR A 40 24.98 -22.30 -4.23
C THR A 40 23.73 -22.86 -4.92
N GLY A 41 23.70 -22.76 -6.26
CA GLY A 41 23.15 -23.81 -7.11
C GLY A 41 21.65 -23.84 -7.40
N TYR A 42 21.11 -22.80 -8.05
CA TYR A 42 19.93 -22.95 -8.92
C TYR A 42 20.13 -22.19 -10.25
N PRO A 43 19.96 -22.84 -11.42
CA PRO A 43 20.17 -22.22 -12.72
C PRO A 43 18.89 -21.59 -13.30
N GLY A 44 19.02 -20.40 -13.89
CA GLY A 44 18.11 -19.87 -14.91
C GLY A 44 16.74 -19.35 -14.44
N GLY A 45 16.65 -18.05 -14.19
CA GLY A 45 15.38 -17.40 -13.83
C GLY A 45 15.48 -15.87 -13.78
N GLU A 46 15.80 -15.22 -14.90
CA GLU A 46 15.80 -13.76 -15.01
C GLU A 46 14.36 -13.19 -14.97
N GLY A 47 13.78 -13.12 -13.77
CA GLY A 47 12.47 -12.53 -13.48
C GLY A 47 12.56 -11.05 -13.12
N GLY A 48 13.05 -10.21 -14.02
CA GLY A 48 13.03 -8.76 -13.83
C GLY A 48 11.62 -8.20 -14.04
N TYR A 49 11.00 -7.64 -12.99
CA TYR A 49 9.77 -6.86 -13.15
C TYR A 49 10.04 -5.64 -14.06
N PRO A 50 9.20 -5.37 -15.09
CA PRO A 50 9.42 -4.27 -16.01
C PRO A 50 9.07 -2.93 -15.34
N GLY A 51 10.10 -2.21 -14.89
CA GLY A 51 9.97 -0.81 -14.52
C GLY A 51 10.02 0.09 -15.76
N GLY A 52 8.96 0.87 -15.98
CA GLY A 52 8.96 2.04 -16.87
C GLY A 52 8.89 1.75 -18.37
N ILE A 53 7.77 2.11 -18.99
CA ILE A 53 7.69 2.27 -20.44
C ILE A 53 8.49 3.53 -20.81
N GLY A 54 9.73 3.35 -21.24
CA GLY A 54 10.49 4.39 -21.95
C GLY A 54 10.02 4.50 -23.42
N PRO A 55 10.10 5.68 -24.05
CA PRO A 55 9.64 5.85 -25.42
C PRO A 55 10.55 5.12 -26.42
N MET A 56 10.02 4.13 -27.14
CA MET A 56 10.70 3.58 -28.31
C MET A 56 10.62 4.58 -29.46
N GLY A 57 11.77 5.15 -29.84
CA GLY A 57 11.89 5.96 -31.06
C GLY A 57 11.72 5.11 -32.33
N PRO A 58 11.35 5.72 -33.47
CA PRO A 58 10.94 4.99 -34.66
C PRO A 58 12.12 4.41 -35.45
N GLY A 59 12.43 3.13 -35.22
CA GLY A 59 13.32 2.33 -36.08
C GLY A 59 12.50 1.49 -37.07
N GLY A 60 12.45 1.90 -38.35
CA GLY A 60 11.67 1.20 -39.36
C GLY A 60 12.32 -0.08 -39.88
N ILE A 61 11.53 -1.14 -40.06
CA ILE A 61 11.86 -2.33 -40.86
C ILE A 61 10.64 -2.66 -41.74
N GLY A 62 10.87 -2.99 -43.01
CA GLY A 62 9.85 -3.09 -44.05
C GLY A 62 8.99 -4.36 -44.05
N PRO A 63 8.11 -4.52 -45.06
CA PRO A 63 7.10 -5.58 -45.09
C PRO A 63 7.69 -6.94 -45.47
N MET A 64 7.29 -7.98 -44.73
CA MET A 64 7.43 -9.38 -45.17
C MET A 64 6.09 -9.88 -45.73
N GLY A 65 6.14 -10.47 -46.92
CA GLY A 65 4.97 -11.00 -47.63
C GLY A 65 4.54 -12.41 -47.19
N PRO A 66 3.44 -12.93 -47.75
CA PRO A 66 2.81 -14.17 -47.29
C PRO A 66 3.45 -15.43 -47.90
N GLY A 67 3.86 -16.38 -47.04
CA GLY A 67 4.28 -17.72 -47.44
C GLY A 67 3.23 -18.76 -47.05
N GLY A 68 2.54 -19.33 -48.05
CA GLY A 68 1.55 -20.39 -47.83
C GLY A 68 2.14 -21.79 -48.07
N PHE A 69 1.63 -22.80 -47.36
CA PHE A 69 1.84 -24.22 -47.66
C PHE A 69 0.57 -25.04 -47.35
N GLY A 70 -0.09 -25.52 -48.40
CA GLY A 70 -0.68 -26.88 -48.44
C GLY A 70 0.18 -27.75 -49.37
N PRO A 71 -0.25 -28.96 -49.80
CA PRO A 71 -1.58 -29.58 -49.65
C PRO A 71 -1.57 -31.07 -49.21
N MET A 72 -2.75 -31.68 -49.05
CA MET A 72 -3.22 -32.92 -49.73
C MET A 72 -4.39 -33.61 -48.98
N GLY A 73 -5.51 -33.87 -49.69
CA GLY A 73 -6.47 -34.94 -49.39
C GLY A 73 -6.14 -36.21 -50.19
N PRO A 74 -6.96 -37.29 -50.19
CA PRO A 74 -8.28 -37.20 -50.87
C PRO A 74 -9.43 -38.14 -50.38
N GLY A 75 -10.65 -37.89 -50.89
CA GLY A 75 -11.75 -38.86 -51.03
C GLY A 75 -12.82 -38.87 -49.90
N GLY A 76 -14.13 -38.74 -50.14
CA GLY A 76 -14.89 -38.39 -51.36
C GLY A 76 -16.04 -39.36 -51.68
N PHE A 77 -17.30 -38.94 -51.48
CA PHE A 77 -18.52 -39.50 -52.11
C PHE A 77 -19.68 -38.48 -52.06
N GLY A 78 -20.40 -38.32 -53.17
CA GLY A 78 -21.76 -37.75 -53.28
C GLY A 78 -22.59 -38.69 -54.15
N PRO A 79 -23.63 -38.25 -54.91
CA PRO A 79 -24.37 -36.97 -54.93
C PRO A 79 -25.92 -37.14 -54.92
N MET A 80 -26.72 -36.05 -55.05
CA MET A 80 -27.93 -35.92 -55.92
C MET A 80 -28.78 -34.66 -55.60
N GLY A 81 -29.31 -34.00 -56.64
CA GLY A 81 -30.51 -33.11 -56.60
C GLY A 81 -31.60 -33.73 -57.51
N PRO A 82 -32.52 -32.98 -58.20
CA PRO A 82 -32.82 -31.53 -58.17
C PRO A 82 -34.36 -31.16 -58.26
N GLY A 83 -34.70 -29.85 -58.34
CA GLY A 83 -36.01 -29.30 -58.79
C GLY A 83 -37.06 -29.00 -57.69
N GLY A 84 -38.05 -28.09 -57.84
CA GLY A 84 -38.41 -27.11 -58.89
C GLY A 84 -39.91 -26.73 -58.86
N ILE A 85 -40.33 -25.56 -59.41
CA ILE A 85 -41.75 -25.08 -59.59
C ILE A 85 -42.42 -24.58 -58.27
N GLY A 86 -43.32 -23.58 -58.15
CA GLY A 86 -44.12 -22.73 -59.07
C GLY A 86 -44.97 -21.64 -58.32
N PRO A 87 -45.94 -20.92 -58.96
CA PRO A 87 -46.08 -19.45 -58.77
C PRO A 87 -47.49 -18.85 -58.40
N MET A 88 -47.59 -17.50 -58.41
CA MET A 88 -48.77 -16.59 -58.31
C MET A 88 -49.35 -16.34 -56.88
N GLY A 89 -49.99 -15.21 -56.51
CA GLY A 89 -50.50 -14.02 -57.24
C GLY A 89 -50.88 -12.85 -56.29
N PRO A 90 -51.58 -11.76 -56.74
CA PRO A 90 -51.21 -10.38 -56.33
C PRO A 90 -52.27 -9.49 -55.63
N GLY A 91 -51.80 -8.34 -55.13
CA GLY A 91 -52.56 -7.13 -54.76
C GLY A 91 -51.70 -6.21 -53.88
N GLY A 92 -51.66 -4.88 -53.97
CA GLY A 92 -52.36 -3.95 -54.86
C GLY A 92 -52.22 -2.50 -54.33
N SER A 93 -51.33 -1.73 -54.96
CA SER A 93 -51.44 -0.28 -55.26
C SER A 93 -51.98 0.74 -54.25
N GLY A 94 -51.17 1.76 -53.93
CA GLY A 94 -51.60 3.03 -53.33
C GLY A 94 -50.44 4.04 -53.19
N TYR A 95 -50.41 5.08 -54.04
CA TYR A 95 -49.31 6.06 -54.11
C TYR A 95 -49.44 7.24 -53.10
N PRO A 96 -48.34 7.93 -52.76
CA PRO A 96 -48.30 9.26 -52.14
C PRO A 96 -48.29 10.35 -53.25
N PRO A 97 -47.72 11.57 -53.09
CA PRO A 97 -47.65 12.53 -51.98
C PRO A 97 -48.25 13.92 -52.36
N GLY A 98 -48.37 14.84 -51.38
CA GLY A 98 -48.53 16.28 -51.65
C GLY A 98 -48.71 17.10 -50.36
N GLY A 99 -48.31 18.37 -50.27
CA GLY A 99 -47.53 19.19 -51.22
C GLY A 99 -47.65 20.70 -50.92
N PHE A 100 -46.67 21.48 -51.38
CA PHE A 100 -46.66 22.97 -51.47
C PHE A 100 -46.74 23.77 -50.14
N GLY A 101 -46.17 24.98 -50.01
CA GLY A 101 -45.58 25.87 -51.04
C GLY A 101 -44.64 26.97 -50.48
N PRO A 102 -44.20 27.94 -51.33
CA PRO A 102 -42.94 28.69 -51.14
C PRO A 102 -43.05 30.24 -51.22
N MET A 103 -41.91 30.92 -51.41
CA MET A 103 -41.67 32.38 -51.61
C MET A 103 -41.68 33.25 -50.33
N GLY A 104 -40.92 34.36 -50.21
CA GLY A 104 -40.07 35.06 -51.20
C GLY A 104 -39.06 36.06 -50.56
N PRO A 105 -38.40 36.93 -51.37
CA PRO A 105 -37.13 37.60 -50.99
C PRO A 105 -37.14 39.14 -50.94
N GLY A 106 -36.05 39.79 -50.48
CA GLY A 106 -35.66 41.13 -50.98
C GLY A 106 -34.85 42.09 -50.08
N GLY A 107 -33.69 42.55 -50.60
CA GLY A 107 -33.04 43.85 -50.28
C GLY A 107 -32.14 43.93 -49.02
N GLY A 108 -31.02 44.67 -48.99
CA GLY A 108 -30.29 45.35 -50.07
C GLY A 108 -29.58 46.66 -49.65
N ARG A 109 -28.26 46.78 -49.94
CA ARG A 109 -27.35 47.93 -49.77
C ARG A 109 -26.95 48.33 -48.32
N GLY A 110 -25.70 48.76 -48.07
CA GLY A 110 -24.52 48.74 -48.95
C GLY A 110 -23.33 49.62 -48.48
N GLY A 111 -22.15 49.31 -49.00
CA GLY A 111 -20.93 50.14 -49.03
C GLY A 111 -20.07 50.20 -47.75
N ASP A 112 -18.76 50.50 -47.82
CA ASP A 112 -17.81 50.35 -48.93
C ASP A 112 -16.36 50.60 -48.43
N SER A 113 -15.35 50.27 -49.25
CA SER A 113 -13.89 50.55 -49.09
C SER A 113 -13.12 49.79 -47.98
N GLY A 114 -11.85 49.36 -48.18
CA GLY A 114 -11.04 49.35 -49.40
C GLY A 114 -9.54 49.00 -49.14
N GLY A 115 -8.87 48.35 -50.11
CA GLY A 115 -7.43 47.97 -50.07
C GLY A 115 -7.18 46.57 -49.46
N ALA A 116 -6.61 45.54 -50.10
CA ALA A 116 -5.68 45.39 -51.25
C ALA A 116 -4.32 46.07 -51.03
N GLY A 117 -3.15 45.43 -51.17
CA GLY A 117 -2.77 44.00 -51.34
C GLY A 117 -1.44 43.75 -50.57
N ILE A 118 -0.46 42.89 -50.92
CA ILE A 118 -0.09 42.10 -52.11
C ILE A 118 0.73 40.87 -51.62
N LEU A 119 0.92 39.85 -52.49
CA LEU A 119 1.85 38.70 -52.36
C LEU A 119 3.31 39.11 -51.97
N GLY A 120 4.22 38.24 -51.49
CA GLY A 120 4.22 36.80 -51.22
C GLY A 120 5.66 36.22 -51.22
N VAL A 121 5.80 34.89 -51.06
CA VAL A 121 6.98 34.04 -51.41
C VAL A 121 8.29 34.17 -50.60
N ALA A 122 8.42 33.30 -49.57
CA ALA A 122 9.52 32.32 -49.35
C ALA A 122 11.02 32.79 -49.28
N PRO A 123 12.03 31.90 -49.17
CA PRO A 123 12.51 31.47 -47.84
C PRO A 123 14.04 31.50 -47.63
N GLY A 124 14.47 31.33 -46.36
CA GLY A 124 15.83 30.89 -46.00
C GLY A 124 16.64 31.86 -45.13
N GLY A 125 17.71 31.37 -44.50
CA GLY A 125 18.70 32.21 -43.80
C GLY A 125 19.08 31.73 -42.40
N SER A 126 20.06 30.84 -42.32
CA SER A 126 20.81 30.52 -41.10
C SER A 126 21.52 31.74 -40.48
N GLY A 127 21.59 31.83 -39.14
CA GLY A 127 22.43 32.84 -38.47
C GLY A 127 22.58 32.63 -36.96
N TYR A 128 23.67 31.97 -36.54
CA TYR A 128 24.25 32.17 -35.19
C TYR A 128 24.86 33.58 -35.11
N PRO A 129 24.79 34.23 -33.94
CA PRO A 129 25.99 34.37 -33.12
C PRO A 129 25.67 34.09 -31.63
N GLY A 130 26.62 33.95 -30.70
CA GLY A 130 28.08 34.04 -30.77
C GLY A 130 28.59 34.08 -29.32
N ALA A 131 29.70 33.43 -29.02
CA ALA A 131 30.18 33.29 -27.64
C ALA A 131 31.19 34.39 -27.27
N GLU A 132 30.89 35.17 -26.23
CA GLU A 132 31.85 35.95 -25.44
C GLU A 132 31.52 35.71 -23.95
N GLY A 133 32.46 35.47 -23.03
CA GLY A 133 33.92 35.51 -23.15
C GLY A 133 34.55 36.67 -22.38
N GLY A 134 34.28 36.81 -21.07
CA GLY A 134 34.76 37.96 -20.29
C GLY A 134 34.88 37.71 -18.79
N GLY A 135 36.02 37.17 -18.35
CA GLY A 135 36.38 37.09 -16.93
C GLY A 135 37.29 38.23 -16.49
N ARG A 136 36.91 38.96 -15.43
CA ARG A 136 37.67 39.85 -14.52
C ARG A 136 36.62 40.57 -13.65
N GLY A 137 36.81 40.87 -12.37
CA GLY A 137 37.97 40.70 -11.52
C GLY A 137 38.13 41.88 -10.56
N GLY A 138 37.71 41.71 -9.30
CA GLY A 138 38.22 42.48 -8.16
C GLY A 138 37.40 43.68 -7.65
N ARG A 139 37.68 43.98 -6.37
CA ARG A 139 37.36 45.20 -5.59
C ARG A 139 35.90 45.43 -5.18
N GLY A 140 35.61 45.10 -3.91
CA GLY A 140 34.72 45.95 -3.11
C GLY A 140 35.50 47.11 -2.48
N PRO A 141 34.80 48.06 -1.83
CA PRO A 141 35.35 48.85 -0.73
C PRO A 141 34.51 48.69 0.54
N GLY A 142 35.18 48.65 1.71
CA GLY A 142 34.51 48.67 3.01
C GLY A 142 34.12 50.08 3.47
N GLY A 143 33.27 50.15 4.49
CA GLY A 143 32.79 51.39 5.11
C GLY A 143 31.98 51.09 6.39
N PRO A 144 31.87 52.04 7.33
CA PRO A 144 32.62 51.91 8.57
C PRO A 144 31.76 51.68 9.83
N GLY A 145 32.40 51.23 10.92
CA GLY A 145 31.75 51.04 12.22
C GLY A 145 32.02 52.17 13.23
N MET A 146 31.00 52.46 14.04
CA MET A 146 30.97 53.10 15.37
C MET A 146 29.63 52.67 16.03
N GLY A 147 29.45 52.51 17.34
CA GLY A 147 30.38 52.49 18.47
C GLY A 147 29.65 52.64 19.82
N ALA A 148 29.78 51.65 20.72
CA ALA A 148 29.51 51.71 22.19
C ALA A 148 28.06 52.05 22.66
N PRO A 149 27.74 52.03 23.99
CA PRO A 149 28.43 51.43 25.15
C PRO A 149 27.57 50.37 25.90
N GLY A 150 28.11 49.76 26.95
CA GLY A 150 27.45 48.68 27.71
C GLY A 150 26.86 49.07 29.09
N LEU A 151 26.16 48.09 29.67
CA LEU A 151 25.66 47.96 31.05
C LEU A 151 25.70 46.44 31.35
N GLY A 152 26.03 45.91 32.53
CA GLY A 152 26.39 46.54 33.80
C GLY A 152 25.62 45.90 34.97
N GLY A 153 26.11 44.79 35.56
CA GLY A 153 25.48 44.21 36.77
C GLY A 153 25.68 42.70 36.97
N PRO A 154 25.54 42.18 38.22
CA PRO A 154 26.68 41.49 38.85
C PRO A 154 26.35 40.17 39.61
N GLY A 155 27.38 39.52 40.16
CA GLY A 155 27.29 38.52 41.24
C GLY A 155 27.80 37.12 40.84
N MET A 156 29.05 36.76 41.11
CA MET A 156 29.61 36.24 42.38
C MET A 156 29.32 34.75 42.66
N GLY A 157 30.38 33.95 42.63
CA GLY A 157 30.45 32.54 43.05
C GLY A 157 31.91 32.06 42.98
N ALA A 158 32.61 32.07 44.12
CA ALA A 158 34.07 31.91 44.20
C ALA A 158 34.55 30.44 44.25
N PRO A 159 35.85 30.14 44.02
CA PRO A 159 36.32 28.81 43.65
C PRO A 159 36.93 27.98 44.81
N GLY A 160 36.98 26.66 44.63
CA GLY A 160 37.75 25.74 45.48
C GLY A 160 39.09 25.35 44.85
N MET A 161 40.20 25.56 45.56
CA MET A 161 41.56 25.14 45.17
C MET A 161 41.93 23.79 45.77
N ILE A 162 42.38 22.85 44.94
CA ILE A 162 43.39 21.80 45.20
C ILE A 162 44.03 21.56 43.82
N GLY A 163 45.33 21.54 43.54
CA GLY A 163 46.56 21.32 44.31
C GLY A 163 47.47 20.46 43.38
N PRO A 164 48.72 20.85 43.06
CA PRO A 164 49.43 20.27 41.91
C PRO A 164 50.15 18.95 42.25
N GLY A 165 49.79 17.87 41.54
CA GLY A 165 50.49 16.58 41.62
C GLY A 165 51.14 16.21 40.29
N MET A 166 52.47 16.15 40.25
CA MET A 166 53.21 15.54 39.14
C MET A 166 53.03 14.01 39.14
N GLY A 167 52.78 13.42 37.97
CA GLY A 167 52.73 11.96 37.82
C GLY A 167 52.70 11.50 36.37
N GLY A 168 53.87 11.04 35.89
CA GLY A 168 54.18 10.16 34.74
C GLY A 168 53.22 9.98 33.54
N PRO A 169 53.73 9.93 32.29
CA PRO A 169 52.93 9.54 31.12
C PRO A 169 52.56 8.05 31.17
N GLY A 170 51.39 7.76 31.74
CA GLY A 170 50.78 6.43 31.67
C GLY A 170 50.29 6.10 30.26
N LEU A 171 50.57 4.88 29.81
CA LEU A 171 50.08 4.34 28.54
C LEU A 171 48.54 4.44 28.47
N PRO A 172 47.95 4.79 27.32
CA PRO A 172 46.50 4.85 27.18
C PRO A 172 45.92 3.44 27.29
N GLY A 173 45.33 3.14 28.45
CA GLY A 173 44.58 1.91 28.67
C GLY A 173 43.42 1.85 27.69
N GLY A 174 43.36 0.77 26.91
CA GLY A 174 42.27 0.54 25.96
C GLY A 174 40.94 0.51 26.68
N GLN A 175 40.18 1.60 26.57
CA GLN A 175 38.84 1.69 27.13
C GLN A 175 37.97 0.68 26.38
N GLY A 176 37.68 -0.45 27.03
CA GLY A 176 36.94 -1.55 26.43
C GLY A 176 35.62 -1.04 25.86
N GLY A 177 35.50 -1.07 24.54
CA GLY A 177 34.27 -0.72 23.87
C GLY A 177 33.18 -1.65 24.36
N THR A 178 32.18 -1.11 25.05
CA THR A 178 30.98 -1.87 25.36
C THR A 178 30.37 -2.32 24.05
N ASP A 179 30.33 -3.64 23.80
CA ASP A 179 29.74 -4.22 22.59
C ASP A 179 28.26 -3.83 22.50
N ALA A 180 28.02 -2.70 21.83
CA ALA A 180 26.68 -2.21 21.56
C ALA A 180 26.02 -3.22 20.62
N LYS A 181 25.13 -4.06 21.16
CA LYS A 181 24.37 -5.04 20.39
C LYS A 181 23.86 -4.37 19.10
N PRO A 182 24.09 -4.96 17.91
CA PRO A 182 23.68 -4.36 16.67
C PRO A 182 22.15 -4.21 16.67
N LYS A 183 21.68 -2.97 16.72
CA LYS A 183 20.25 -2.66 16.70
C LYS A 183 19.65 -3.20 15.41
N LEU A 184 18.53 -3.93 15.52
CA LEU A 184 17.80 -4.44 14.37
C LEU A 184 17.35 -3.24 13.52
N LYS A 185 17.95 -3.08 12.34
CA LYS A 185 17.60 -1.98 11.44
C LYS A 185 16.38 -2.38 10.62
N PHE A 186 15.38 -1.51 10.60
CA PHE A 186 14.21 -1.66 9.74
C PHE A 186 14.61 -1.64 8.25
N ASP A 187 14.17 -2.66 7.51
CA ASP A 187 14.20 -2.71 6.05
C ASP A 187 12.86 -3.31 5.54
N PRO A 188 12.07 -2.55 4.76
CA PRO A 188 10.77 -3.01 4.26
C PRO A 188 10.86 -4.09 3.17
N ARG A 189 12.06 -4.40 2.65
CA ARG A 189 12.25 -5.48 1.66
C ARG A 189 12.51 -6.84 2.29
N THR A 190 13.09 -6.85 3.49
CA THR A 190 13.48 -8.07 4.21
C THR A 190 12.65 -8.31 5.47
N MET A 191 11.82 -7.36 5.93
CA MET A 191 10.91 -7.57 7.05
C MET A 191 9.45 -7.34 6.68
N LEU A 192 8.62 -8.34 6.99
CA LEU A 192 7.17 -8.20 7.07
C LEU A 192 6.73 -8.01 8.52
N MET A 193 5.59 -7.35 8.70
CA MET A 193 4.93 -7.19 10.00
C MET A 193 3.41 -7.29 9.84
N ALA A 194 2.76 -7.94 10.79
CA ALA A 194 1.30 -7.97 10.91
C ALA A 194 0.87 -7.73 12.36
N VAL A 195 -0.27 -7.05 12.54
CA VAL A 195 -0.95 -6.90 13.84
C VAL A 195 -2.20 -7.75 13.84
N VAL A 196 -2.33 -8.65 14.81
CA VAL A 196 -3.46 -9.56 14.99
C VAL A 196 -4.20 -9.20 16.27
N ARG A 197 -5.52 -9.02 16.21
CA ARG A 197 -6.34 -8.80 17.40
C ARG A 197 -6.69 -10.12 18.06
N LEU A 198 -6.61 -10.16 19.39
CA LEU A 198 -6.93 -11.34 20.20
C LEU A 198 -8.36 -11.27 20.74
N LYS A 199 -9.11 -12.37 20.63
CA LYS A 199 -10.46 -12.52 21.23
C LYS A 199 -10.38 -12.84 22.72
N ALA A 200 -9.34 -13.57 23.14
CA ALA A 200 -9.09 -13.99 24.52
C ALA A 200 -7.62 -13.74 24.92
N ALA A 201 -7.34 -13.73 26.21
CA ALA A 201 -5.96 -13.71 26.70
C ALA A 201 -5.20 -14.95 26.19
N PRO A 202 -3.93 -14.82 25.76
CA PRO A 202 -3.09 -15.96 25.41
C PRO A 202 -3.01 -16.99 26.54
N THR A 203 -3.03 -18.28 26.20
CA THR A 203 -2.86 -19.39 27.14
C THR A 203 -1.61 -20.18 26.78
N THR A 204 -1.02 -20.92 27.74
CA THR A 204 0.00 -21.92 27.40
C THR A 204 -0.67 -23.27 27.20
N SER A 205 -0.35 -23.96 26.10
CA SER A 205 -0.88 -25.29 25.77
C SER A 205 0.22 -26.17 25.20
N VAL A 206 0.10 -27.49 25.37
CA VAL A 206 1.14 -28.46 24.96
C VAL A 206 0.85 -28.99 23.57
N LEU A 207 1.80 -28.84 22.66
CA LEU A 207 1.76 -29.37 21.30
C LEU A 207 3.01 -30.20 21.04
N GLY A 208 2.86 -31.46 20.59
CA GLY A 208 4.00 -32.36 20.37
C GLY A 208 4.88 -32.62 21.60
N GLY A 209 4.34 -32.45 22.81
CA GLY A 209 5.06 -32.60 24.08
C GLY A 209 5.81 -31.34 24.56
N GLN A 210 5.79 -30.24 23.80
CA GLN A 210 6.40 -28.96 24.17
C GLN A 210 5.33 -27.89 24.48
N PRO A 211 5.56 -26.98 25.43
CA PRO A 211 4.65 -25.88 25.72
C PRO A 211 4.79 -24.76 24.68
N PHE A 212 3.67 -24.32 24.11
CA PHE A 212 3.59 -23.17 23.23
C PHE A 212 2.54 -22.18 23.73
N LEU A 213 2.70 -20.91 23.35
CA LEU A 213 1.67 -19.90 23.52
C LEU A 213 0.56 -20.19 22.50
N GLN A 214 -0.68 -20.39 22.94
CA GLN A 214 -1.85 -20.50 22.09
C GLN A 214 -2.67 -19.21 22.17
N VAL A 215 -3.05 -18.67 21.02
CA VAL A 215 -3.86 -17.45 20.91
C VAL A 215 -5.18 -17.73 20.21
N GLN A 216 -6.25 -17.08 20.64
CA GLN A 216 -7.51 -17.03 19.91
C GLN A 216 -7.63 -15.65 19.26
N HIS A 217 -7.72 -15.61 17.93
CA HIS A 217 -7.64 -14.37 17.13
C HIS A 217 -8.97 -14.02 16.46
N ASP A 218 -9.03 -12.83 15.86
CA ASP A 218 -10.20 -12.31 15.14
C ASP A 218 -10.66 -13.20 13.97
N PHE A 219 -9.76 -13.81 13.20
CA PHE A 219 -10.06 -14.78 12.12
C PHE A 219 -10.65 -16.15 12.57
N ASP A 220 -11.39 -16.21 13.67
CA ASP A 220 -12.16 -17.38 14.15
C ASP A 220 -11.37 -18.68 14.33
N GLY A 221 -10.09 -18.58 14.69
CA GLY A 221 -9.19 -19.72 14.90
C GLY A 221 -8.45 -19.70 16.25
N LYS A 222 -7.63 -20.73 16.45
CA LYS A 222 -6.73 -20.89 17.60
C LYS A 222 -5.33 -21.28 17.12
N THR A 223 -4.38 -20.36 17.15
CA THR A 223 -3.03 -20.57 16.61
C THR A 223 -2.05 -20.88 17.73
N TYR A 224 -1.21 -21.90 17.56
CA TYR A 224 0.01 -22.07 18.35
C TYR A 224 1.09 -21.15 17.80
N ILE A 225 1.62 -20.28 18.65
CA ILE A 225 2.61 -19.26 18.33
C ILE A 225 4.01 -19.80 18.56
N TYR A 226 4.82 -19.69 17.50
CA TYR A 226 6.24 -20.03 17.48
C TYR A 226 7.08 -18.75 17.35
N LYS A 227 8.31 -18.81 17.87
CA LYS A 227 9.29 -17.71 17.79
C LYS A 227 10.70 -18.27 17.62
N ASP A 228 11.49 -17.64 16.78
CA ASP A 228 12.93 -17.91 16.58
C ASP A 228 13.64 -16.60 16.17
N SER A 229 14.87 -16.67 15.66
CA SER A 229 15.59 -15.47 15.18
C SER A 229 15.01 -14.85 13.90
N SER A 230 14.15 -15.57 13.18
CA SER A 230 13.45 -15.11 11.97
C SER A 230 12.00 -14.70 12.23
N ILE A 231 11.34 -15.28 13.23
CA ILE A 231 9.94 -15.04 13.60
C ILE A 231 9.91 -14.41 14.99
N LEU A 232 9.76 -13.08 15.04
CA LEU A 232 9.66 -12.34 16.30
C LEU A 232 8.19 -12.05 16.61
N VAL A 233 7.79 -12.23 17.87
CA VAL A 233 6.38 -12.08 18.27
C VAL A 233 6.25 -11.36 19.59
N ASP A 234 5.48 -10.27 19.60
CA ASP A 234 5.27 -9.40 20.76
C ASP A 234 3.79 -9.38 21.16
N ALA A 235 3.48 -9.71 22.41
CA ALA A 235 2.14 -9.60 22.97
C ALA A 235 1.92 -8.17 23.51
N VAL A 236 1.04 -7.40 22.89
CA VAL A 236 0.81 -5.98 23.23
C VAL A 236 -0.48 -5.81 24.03
N LYS A 237 -0.34 -5.25 25.24
CA LYS A 237 -1.45 -4.83 26.09
C LYS A 237 -1.94 -3.45 25.67
N ARG A 238 -3.07 -3.38 24.96
CA ARG A 238 -3.71 -2.11 24.56
C ARG A 238 -5.20 -2.35 24.39
N LYS A 239 -6.05 -1.55 25.04
CA LYS A 239 -7.51 -1.60 24.87
C LYS A 239 -7.86 -1.60 23.37
N SER A 240 -8.70 -2.53 22.94
CA SER A 240 -9.16 -2.54 21.55
C SER A 240 -10.09 -1.34 21.31
N ILE A 241 -10.26 -0.94 20.04
CA ILE A 241 -11.07 0.24 19.72
C ILE A 241 -12.52 0.12 20.24
N ASN A 242 -13.07 -1.10 20.26
CA ASN A 242 -14.40 -1.39 20.83
C ASN A 242 -14.44 -1.20 22.36
N ASP A 243 -13.33 -1.43 23.07
CA ASP A 243 -13.25 -1.22 24.52
C ASP A 243 -13.20 0.27 24.84
N VAL A 244 -12.37 1.02 24.10
CA VAL A 244 -12.31 2.49 24.18
C VAL A 244 -13.67 3.09 23.84
N TRP A 245 -14.35 2.60 22.80
CA TRP A 245 -15.70 3.05 22.45
C TRP A 245 -16.71 2.77 23.56
N ARG A 246 -16.73 1.57 24.16
CA ARG A 246 -17.64 1.25 25.27
C ARG A 246 -17.46 2.21 26.45
N GLU A 247 -16.23 2.60 26.78
CA GLU A 247 -15.94 3.58 27.83
C GLU A 247 -16.45 4.99 27.46
N ARG A 248 -16.21 5.44 26.22
CA ARG A 248 -16.72 6.73 25.72
C ARG A 248 -18.25 6.77 25.67
N PHE A 249 -18.88 5.68 25.23
CA PHE A 249 -20.33 5.54 25.17
C PHE A 249 -21.00 5.64 26.56
N ILE A 250 -20.41 5.04 27.60
CA ILE A 250 -20.88 5.19 28.98
C ILE A 250 -20.82 6.66 29.45
N LEU A 251 -19.84 7.44 28.98
CA LEU A 251 -19.75 8.87 29.27
C LEU A 251 -20.76 9.70 28.45
N LEU A 252 -21.01 9.33 27.20
CA LEU A 252 -22.04 9.94 26.35
C LEU A 252 -23.44 9.77 26.94
N GLU A 253 -23.80 8.57 27.40
CA GLU A 253 -25.11 8.28 28.03
C GLU A 253 -25.36 9.12 29.30
N ARG A 254 -24.31 9.58 29.98
CA ARG A 254 -24.42 10.47 31.15
C ARG A 254 -24.65 11.94 30.78
N ASN A 255 -24.36 12.35 29.54
CA ASN A 255 -24.47 13.74 29.09
C ASN A 255 -24.79 13.81 27.58
N ARG A 256 -25.99 13.35 27.23
CA ARG A 256 -26.45 13.12 25.85
C ARG A 256 -26.96 14.41 25.20
N VAL A 257 -26.06 15.36 24.97
CA VAL A 257 -26.34 16.66 24.33
C VAL A 257 -25.82 16.69 22.87
N PRO A 258 -26.39 17.50 21.97
CA PRO A 258 -26.03 17.53 20.55
C PRO A 258 -24.52 17.66 20.29
N ALA A 259 -23.84 18.52 21.06
CA ALA A 259 -22.41 18.72 20.93
C ALA A 259 -21.57 17.47 21.24
N LYS A 260 -21.99 16.64 22.20
CA LYS A 260 -21.31 15.40 22.55
C LYS A 260 -21.63 14.29 21.55
N ILE A 261 -22.87 14.19 21.07
CA ILE A 261 -23.25 13.25 20.02
C ILE A 261 -22.44 13.52 18.74
N PHE A 262 -22.29 14.80 18.35
CA PHE A 262 -21.47 15.19 17.20
C PHE A 262 -19.97 14.89 17.40
N GLU A 263 -19.41 15.17 18.59
CA GLU A 263 -18.01 14.83 18.92
C GLU A 263 -17.75 13.32 18.83
N GLU A 264 -18.64 12.50 19.38
CA GLU A 264 -18.53 11.04 19.30
C GLU A 264 -18.79 10.51 17.88
N ALA A 265 -19.66 11.14 17.09
CA ALA A 265 -19.85 10.80 15.67
C ALA A 265 -18.57 11.06 14.84
N GLU A 266 -17.90 12.20 15.06
CA GLU A 266 -16.58 12.45 14.47
C GLU A 266 -15.54 11.43 14.94
N TRP A 267 -15.51 11.12 16.25
CA TRP A 267 -14.50 10.22 16.82
C TRP A 267 -14.66 8.78 16.34
N THR A 268 -15.89 8.26 16.32
CA THR A 268 -16.21 6.90 15.85
C THR A 268 -15.84 6.71 14.39
N LEU A 269 -16.24 7.64 13.51
CA LEU A 269 -15.88 7.60 12.08
C LEU A 269 -14.36 7.58 11.87
N ARG A 270 -13.64 8.48 12.57
CA ARG A 270 -12.18 8.61 12.52
C ARG A 270 -11.41 7.36 12.96
N ASN A 271 -12.05 6.46 13.68
CA ASN A 271 -11.48 5.19 14.15
C ASN A 271 -12.13 3.95 13.49
N GLY A 272 -12.85 4.13 12.37
CA GLY A 272 -13.44 3.03 11.61
C GLY A 272 -14.70 2.40 12.20
N LEU A 273 -15.31 3.01 13.23
CA LEU A 273 -16.59 2.58 13.80
C LEU A 273 -17.75 3.22 13.03
N ILE A 274 -17.92 2.78 11.78
CA ILE A 274 -18.77 3.45 10.78
C ILE A 274 -20.27 3.32 11.15
N GLU A 275 -20.71 2.15 11.62
CA GLU A 275 -22.10 1.92 12.03
C GLU A 275 -22.47 2.74 13.29
N GLU A 276 -21.56 2.84 14.25
CA GLU A 276 -21.71 3.69 15.43
C GLU A 276 -21.81 5.17 15.03
N SER A 277 -20.96 5.65 14.12
CA SER A 277 -21.06 6.99 13.55
C SER A 277 -22.42 7.24 12.87
N GLY A 278 -22.91 6.28 12.08
CA GLY A 278 -24.21 6.38 11.40
C GLY A 278 -25.38 6.46 12.38
N ARG A 279 -25.33 5.73 13.50
CA ARG A 279 -26.33 5.81 14.58
C ARG A 279 -26.31 7.19 15.26
N LEU A 280 -25.12 7.70 15.61
CA LEU A 280 -24.97 9.01 16.26
C LEU A 280 -25.38 10.17 15.35
N LEU A 281 -25.06 10.10 14.05
CA LEU A 281 -25.54 11.07 13.05
C LEU A 281 -27.07 11.03 12.90
N THR A 282 -27.66 9.83 12.86
CA THR A 282 -29.13 9.66 12.84
C THR A 282 -29.79 10.27 14.08
N GLU A 283 -29.16 10.14 15.25
CA GLU A 283 -29.63 10.78 16.48
C GLU A 283 -29.51 12.32 16.41
N LEU A 284 -28.37 12.83 15.96
CA LEU A 284 -28.13 14.27 15.81
C LEU A 284 -29.16 14.94 14.89
N SER A 285 -29.46 14.34 13.72
CA SER A 285 -30.51 14.82 12.81
C SER A 285 -31.90 14.81 13.48
N LYS A 286 -32.23 13.78 14.28
CA LYS A 286 -33.51 13.74 15.03
C LYS A 286 -33.63 14.81 16.11
N MET A 287 -32.52 15.34 16.62
CA MET A 287 -32.52 16.47 17.57
C MET A 287 -32.67 17.84 16.88
N LEU A 288 -32.52 17.92 15.55
CA LEU A 288 -32.56 19.18 14.81
C LEU A 288 -33.86 19.99 15.03
N PRO A 289 -35.07 19.40 15.10
CA PRO A 289 -36.30 20.17 15.32
C PRO A 289 -36.47 20.70 16.75
N THR A 290 -35.80 20.10 17.75
CA THR A 290 -36.07 20.34 19.19
C THR A 290 -34.90 20.93 19.97
N ALA A 291 -33.69 20.94 19.39
CA ALA A 291 -32.48 21.43 20.04
C ALA A 291 -31.58 22.29 19.11
N ARG A 292 -32.13 22.85 18.01
CA ARG A 292 -31.39 23.70 17.05
C ARG A 292 -30.71 24.89 17.72
N ASP A 293 -31.35 25.46 18.74
CA ASP A 293 -30.86 26.55 19.59
C ASP A 293 -29.61 26.18 20.40
N LYS A 294 -29.39 24.88 20.65
CA LYS A 294 -28.27 24.31 21.41
C LYS A 294 -27.16 23.77 20.50
N MET A 295 -27.31 23.89 19.18
CA MET A 295 -26.34 23.45 18.19
C MET A 295 -25.55 24.63 17.63
N ASN A 296 -24.26 24.44 17.38
CA ASN A 296 -23.46 25.39 16.61
C ASN A 296 -23.69 25.21 15.09
N PRO A 297 -23.28 26.18 14.25
CA PRO A 297 -23.52 26.09 12.80
C PRO A 297 -22.95 24.83 12.12
N ARG A 298 -21.82 24.29 12.61
CA ARG A 298 -21.22 23.06 12.07
C ARG A 298 -22.07 21.83 12.39
N GLN A 299 -22.63 21.75 13.59
CA GLN A 299 -23.53 20.69 14.02
C GLN A 299 -24.85 20.72 13.24
N ILE A 300 -25.43 21.91 13.04
CA ILE A 300 -26.65 22.12 12.23
C ILE A 300 -26.39 21.67 10.79
N ALA A 301 -25.35 22.19 10.14
CA ALA A 301 -25.03 21.84 8.76
C ALA A 301 -24.77 20.33 8.61
N ALA A 302 -24.12 19.69 9.58
CA ALA A 302 -23.89 18.26 9.55
C ALA A 302 -25.16 17.41 9.72
N ALA A 303 -26.05 17.81 10.62
CA ALA A 303 -27.34 17.18 10.83
C ALA A 303 -28.22 17.27 9.58
N GLU A 304 -28.29 18.44 8.94
CA GLU A 304 -29.04 18.69 7.70
C GLU A 304 -28.44 17.93 6.50
N ALA A 305 -27.11 17.93 6.38
CA ALA A 305 -26.41 17.21 5.33
C ALA A 305 -26.62 15.69 5.46
N PHE A 306 -26.57 15.15 6.67
CA PHE A 306 -26.84 13.72 6.91
C PHE A 306 -28.31 13.35 6.67
N GLU A 307 -29.25 14.18 7.13
CA GLU A 307 -30.69 13.97 6.92
C GLU A 307 -31.04 13.86 5.44
N LYS A 308 -30.48 14.76 4.61
CA LYS A 308 -30.62 14.71 3.14
C LYS A 308 -29.92 13.49 2.51
N LEU A 309 -28.77 13.08 3.03
CA LEU A 309 -27.92 12.05 2.43
C LEU A 309 -28.37 10.63 2.76
N LYS A 310 -28.88 10.39 3.98
CA LYS A 310 -29.18 9.03 4.47
C LYS A 310 -30.17 8.26 3.58
N PRO A 311 -31.30 8.83 3.11
CA PRO A 311 -32.26 8.10 2.27
C PRO A 311 -31.67 7.65 0.93
N GLU A 312 -30.80 8.47 0.32
CA GLU A 312 -30.11 8.10 -0.93
C GLU A 312 -28.97 7.11 -0.68
N LEU A 313 -28.35 7.13 0.50
CA LEU A 313 -27.27 6.21 0.86
C LEU A 313 -27.79 4.80 1.20
N ASP A 314 -28.95 4.71 1.86
CA ASP A 314 -29.65 3.47 2.22
C ASP A 314 -30.36 2.80 1.02
N LYS A 315 -30.50 3.51 -0.11
CA LYS A 315 -31.22 3.05 -1.29
C LYS A 315 -30.28 2.29 -2.23
N PRO A 316 -30.52 0.99 -2.51
CA PRO A 316 -29.69 0.22 -3.42
C PRO A 316 -29.60 0.87 -4.81
N SER A 317 -28.39 0.92 -5.38
CA SER A 317 -28.18 1.41 -6.74
C SER A 317 -28.74 0.42 -7.77
N ALA A 318 -29.24 0.97 -8.88
CA ALA A 318 -29.70 0.21 -10.03
C ALA A 318 -28.56 -0.64 -10.63
N ASP A 319 -28.87 -1.88 -10.98
CA ASP A 319 -27.93 -2.76 -11.69
C ASP A 319 -27.99 -2.46 -13.21
N ASP A 320 -26.87 -2.05 -13.78
CA ASP A 320 -26.74 -1.82 -15.22
C ASP A 320 -26.18 -3.08 -15.87
N THR A 321 -27.06 -4.06 -16.08
CA THR A 321 -26.66 -5.38 -16.58
C THR A 321 -26.01 -5.31 -17.96
N ALA A 322 -26.43 -4.36 -18.81
CA ALA A 322 -25.83 -4.18 -20.14
C ALA A 322 -24.36 -3.75 -20.04
N THR A 323 -24.05 -2.78 -19.18
CA THR A 323 -22.66 -2.39 -18.90
C THR A 323 -21.87 -3.52 -18.24
N VAL A 324 -22.48 -4.27 -17.30
CA VAL A 324 -21.83 -5.43 -16.66
C VAL A 324 -21.47 -6.52 -17.68
N ASP A 325 -22.39 -6.87 -18.57
CA ASP A 325 -22.20 -7.89 -19.61
C ASP A 325 -21.15 -7.44 -20.65
N GLU A 326 -21.12 -6.16 -21.04
CA GLU A 326 -20.06 -5.58 -21.89
C GLU A 326 -18.68 -5.79 -21.26
N TRP A 327 -18.52 -5.43 -19.98
CA TRP A 327 -17.23 -5.52 -19.30
C TRP A 327 -16.82 -6.96 -18.99
N MET A 328 -17.78 -7.85 -18.69
CA MET A 328 -17.53 -9.29 -18.60
C MET A 328 -16.98 -9.85 -19.91
N ALA A 329 -17.61 -9.55 -21.04
CA ALA A 329 -17.14 -9.99 -22.36
C ALA A 329 -15.77 -9.38 -22.72
N ARG A 330 -15.60 -8.08 -22.51
CA ARG A 330 -14.38 -7.33 -22.86
C ARG A 330 -13.16 -7.73 -22.05
N LEU A 331 -13.34 -8.08 -20.77
CA LEU A 331 -12.26 -8.48 -19.86
C LEU A 331 -12.20 -10.00 -19.62
N ASN A 332 -13.01 -10.79 -20.34
CA ASN A 332 -13.06 -12.27 -20.24
C ASN A 332 -13.34 -12.78 -18.82
N TYR A 333 -14.31 -12.19 -18.13
CA TYR A 333 -14.82 -12.63 -16.83
C TYR A 333 -16.14 -13.39 -16.95
N ARG A 334 -16.28 -14.45 -16.17
CA ARG A 334 -17.43 -15.38 -16.24
C ARG A 334 -18.50 -15.14 -15.17
N GLN A 335 -18.16 -14.43 -14.09
CA GLN A 335 -19.04 -14.27 -12.94
C GLN A 335 -19.05 -12.82 -12.45
N ALA A 336 -20.20 -12.42 -11.89
CA ALA A 336 -20.44 -11.08 -11.36
C ALA A 336 -21.19 -11.16 -10.03
N ALA A 337 -20.46 -10.98 -8.92
CA ALA A 337 -21.02 -10.84 -7.60
C ALA A 337 -21.59 -9.42 -7.39
N ARG A 338 -22.56 -9.29 -6.48
CA ARG A 338 -23.35 -8.05 -6.29
C ARG A 338 -23.55 -7.74 -4.82
N SER A 339 -23.40 -6.46 -4.48
CA SER A 339 -23.89 -5.87 -3.22
C SER A 339 -25.00 -4.85 -3.53
N GLU A 340 -25.37 -4.00 -2.57
CA GLU A 340 -26.38 -2.95 -2.77
C GLU A 340 -25.93 -1.88 -3.77
N HIS A 341 -24.64 -1.52 -3.78
CA HIS A 341 -24.09 -0.40 -4.55
C HIS A 341 -22.90 -0.77 -5.46
N TYR A 342 -22.44 -2.03 -5.43
CA TYR A 342 -21.31 -2.50 -6.25
C TYR A 342 -21.62 -3.79 -7.02
N VAL A 343 -20.90 -3.97 -8.13
CA VAL A 343 -20.75 -5.24 -8.86
C VAL A 343 -19.26 -5.59 -8.91
N MET A 344 -18.91 -6.85 -8.67
CA MET A 344 -17.53 -7.35 -8.76
C MET A 344 -17.43 -8.48 -9.77
N LEU A 345 -16.69 -8.25 -10.85
CA LEU A 345 -16.37 -9.28 -11.85
C LEU A 345 -15.26 -10.18 -11.32
N HIS A 346 -15.39 -11.50 -11.47
CA HIS A 346 -14.36 -12.46 -11.08
C HIS A 346 -14.51 -13.78 -11.86
N ASN A 347 -13.51 -14.67 -11.74
CA ASN A 347 -13.48 -15.97 -12.40
C ASN A 347 -13.60 -17.18 -11.46
N GLY A 348 -13.76 -16.93 -10.15
CA GLY A 348 -13.82 -17.96 -9.12
C GLY A 348 -14.97 -18.95 -9.30
N GLU A 349 -14.91 -20.07 -8.59
CA GLU A 349 -15.83 -21.20 -8.80
C GLU A 349 -17.31 -20.84 -8.62
N SER A 350 -17.64 -19.92 -7.70
CA SER A 350 -19.01 -19.48 -7.44
C SER A 350 -19.13 -17.96 -7.25
N ALA A 351 -20.28 -17.41 -7.64
CA ALA A 351 -20.58 -15.97 -7.66
C ALA A 351 -20.69 -15.33 -6.25
N GLN A 352 -20.40 -16.10 -5.20
CA GLN A 352 -20.40 -15.71 -3.80
C GLN A 352 -19.18 -16.31 -3.09
N SER A 353 -17.99 -16.18 -3.69
CA SER A 353 -16.77 -16.63 -3.03
C SER A 353 -16.53 -15.82 -1.74
N PRO A 354 -16.05 -16.43 -0.63
CA PRO A 354 -15.85 -15.71 0.64
C PRO A 354 -14.86 -14.55 0.58
N GLU A 355 -13.99 -14.51 -0.43
CA GLU A 355 -13.13 -13.36 -0.71
C GLU A 355 -13.89 -12.23 -1.39
N VAL A 356 -14.63 -12.53 -2.46
CA VAL A 356 -15.40 -11.54 -3.22
C VAL A 356 -16.47 -10.89 -2.35
N THR A 357 -17.22 -11.68 -1.57
CA THR A 357 -18.20 -11.15 -0.61
C THR A 357 -17.53 -10.22 0.41
N ARG A 358 -16.39 -10.62 0.99
CA ARG A 358 -15.65 -9.80 1.96
C ARG A 358 -15.19 -8.46 1.36
N LYS A 359 -14.70 -8.45 0.11
CA LYS A 359 -14.27 -7.20 -0.55
C LYS A 359 -15.46 -6.31 -0.93
N LEU A 360 -16.60 -6.89 -1.30
CA LEU A 360 -17.86 -6.17 -1.49
C LEU A 360 -18.34 -5.52 -0.17
N ASP A 361 -18.35 -6.26 0.94
CA ASP A 361 -18.71 -5.72 2.26
C ASP A 361 -17.80 -4.53 2.64
N MET A 362 -16.49 -4.66 2.41
CA MET A 362 -15.53 -3.58 2.66
C MET A 362 -15.71 -2.36 1.73
N LEU A 363 -16.18 -2.55 0.50
CA LEU A 363 -16.53 -1.46 -0.42
C LEU A 363 -17.78 -0.72 0.07
N GLU A 364 -18.78 -1.42 0.60
CA GLU A 364 -19.97 -0.82 1.23
C GLU A 364 -19.61 -0.06 2.52
N GLU A 365 -18.76 -0.61 3.38
CA GLU A 365 -18.19 0.10 4.54
C GLU A 365 -17.49 1.39 4.09
N ASN A 366 -16.60 1.31 3.09
CA ASN A 366 -15.85 2.46 2.60
C ASN A 366 -16.77 3.52 1.95
N ARG A 367 -17.85 3.11 1.28
CA ARG A 367 -18.88 4.02 0.77
C ARG A 367 -19.55 4.79 1.91
N LYS A 368 -20.03 4.10 2.97
CA LYS A 368 -20.63 4.77 4.13
C LYS A 368 -19.65 5.73 4.79
N LEU A 369 -18.42 5.29 5.03
CA LEU A 369 -17.32 6.09 5.60
C LEU A 369 -17.13 7.41 4.84
N PHE A 370 -16.95 7.32 3.51
CA PHE A 370 -16.74 8.45 2.63
C PHE A 370 -17.87 9.47 2.74
N TYR A 371 -19.12 9.02 2.55
CA TYR A 371 -20.30 9.88 2.58
C TYR A 371 -20.56 10.49 3.97
N TYR A 372 -20.37 9.74 5.07
CA TYR A 372 -20.50 10.25 6.43
C TYR A 372 -19.47 11.33 6.77
N TRP A 373 -18.26 11.24 6.21
CA TRP A 373 -17.25 12.28 6.41
C TRP A 373 -17.68 13.63 5.81
N PHE A 374 -18.21 13.62 4.58
CA PHE A 374 -18.71 14.85 3.96
C PHE A 374 -19.94 15.38 4.70
N ALA A 375 -20.85 14.51 5.15
CA ALA A 375 -21.97 14.90 5.99
C ALA A 375 -21.52 15.60 7.29
N LEU A 376 -20.54 15.05 8.04
CA LEU A 376 -19.97 15.69 9.23
C LEU A 376 -19.32 17.06 8.99
N ASN A 377 -19.03 17.41 7.73
CA ASN A 377 -18.51 18.71 7.32
C ASN A 377 -19.54 19.52 6.52
N GLY A 378 -20.84 19.23 6.69
CA GLY A 378 -21.95 20.01 6.16
C GLY A 378 -22.24 19.81 4.67
N ARG A 379 -21.71 18.75 4.04
CA ARG A 379 -21.83 18.48 2.60
C ARG A 379 -22.60 17.20 2.32
N ALA A 380 -23.85 17.35 1.85
CA ALA A 380 -24.60 16.25 1.24
C ALA A 380 -24.16 16.08 -0.23
N LEU A 381 -23.22 15.16 -0.48
CA LEU A 381 -22.75 14.83 -1.82
C LEU A 381 -23.79 14.05 -2.63
N PRO A 382 -23.74 14.11 -3.98
CA PRO A 382 -24.56 13.24 -4.81
C PRO A 382 -24.13 11.77 -4.66
N VAL A 383 -25.13 10.89 -4.60
CA VAL A 383 -24.96 9.43 -4.53
C VAL A 383 -25.12 8.80 -5.92
N ASN A 384 -24.34 7.77 -6.22
CA ASN A 384 -24.42 7.04 -7.48
C ASN A 384 -25.73 6.27 -7.61
N SER A 385 -26.51 6.55 -8.66
CA SER A 385 -27.77 5.87 -8.94
C SER A 385 -27.59 4.47 -9.53
N THR A 386 -26.47 4.20 -10.20
CA THR A 386 -26.08 2.88 -10.73
C THR A 386 -24.95 2.25 -9.91
N LYS A 387 -24.89 0.92 -9.87
CA LYS A 387 -23.84 0.19 -9.13
C LYS A 387 -22.46 0.49 -9.71
N LEU A 388 -21.47 0.62 -8.83
CA LEU A 388 -20.07 0.83 -9.21
C LEU A 388 -19.41 -0.51 -9.57
N LEU A 389 -18.73 -0.54 -10.72
CA LEU A 389 -18.10 -1.74 -11.24
C LEU A 389 -16.69 -1.93 -10.68
N THR A 390 -16.38 -3.14 -10.26
CA THR A 390 -15.08 -3.57 -9.74
C THR A 390 -14.69 -4.92 -10.31
N VAL A 391 -13.41 -5.30 -10.23
CA VAL A 391 -12.87 -6.54 -10.78
C VAL A 391 -11.92 -7.17 -9.76
N GLN A 392 -12.13 -8.45 -9.44
CA GLN A 392 -11.17 -9.27 -8.71
C GLN A 392 -10.44 -10.19 -9.69
N THR A 393 -9.13 -9.96 -9.84
CA THR A 393 -8.27 -10.83 -10.65
C THR A 393 -7.84 -12.06 -9.85
N GLU A 394 -7.58 -13.18 -10.53
CA GLU A 394 -7.10 -14.41 -9.87
C GLU A 394 -5.62 -14.69 -10.12
N ARG A 395 -5.08 -14.13 -11.21
CA ARG A 395 -3.71 -14.30 -11.64
C ARG A 395 -3.07 -12.95 -11.90
N MET A 396 -1.76 -12.88 -11.67
CA MET A 396 -1.02 -11.63 -11.88
C MET A 396 -0.99 -11.23 -13.37
N ASN A 397 -1.06 -12.20 -14.28
CA ASN A 397 -1.18 -11.93 -15.71
C ASN A 397 -2.48 -11.19 -16.02
N ASP A 398 -3.63 -11.72 -15.57
CA ASP A 398 -4.95 -11.10 -15.75
C ASP A 398 -4.99 -9.66 -15.20
N PHE A 399 -4.29 -9.39 -14.09
CA PHE A 399 -4.13 -8.05 -13.52
C PHE A 399 -3.26 -7.12 -14.38
N ASN A 400 -2.10 -7.60 -14.86
CA ASN A 400 -1.22 -6.84 -15.74
C ASN A 400 -1.89 -6.54 -17.09
N ASP A 401 -2.59 -7.53 -17.66
CA ASP A 401 -3.34 -7.41 -18.91
C ASP A 401 -4.47 -6.39 -18.75
N ALA A 402 -5.19 -6.42 -17.63
CA ALA A 402 -6.19 -5.40 -17.29
C ALA A 402 -5.56 -4.01 -17.11
N GLN A 403 -4.41 -3.89 -16.45
CA GLN A 403 -3.71 -2.61 -16.26
C GLN A 403 -3.33 -1.98 -17.61
N LEU A 404 -2.80 -2.80 -18.53
CA LEU A 404 -2.45 -2.40 -19.89
C LEU A 404 -3.69 -2.04 -20.72
N ALA A 405 -4.72 -2.89 -20.71
CA ALA A 405 -5.94 -2.70 -21.52
C ALA A 405 -6.81 -1.52 -21.06
N LEU A 406 -6.72 -1.14 -19.78
CA LEU A 406 -7.45 -0.01 -19.20
C LEU A 406 -6.61 1.28 -19.12
N GLY A 407 -5.31 1.22 -19.42
CA GLY A 407 -4.42 2.37 -19.42
C GLY A 407 -4.22 2.99 -18.04
N ALA A 408 -4.03 2.14 -17.02
CA ALA A 408 -3.89 2.58 -15.64
C ALA A 408 -2.48 3.06 -15.28
N ASP A 409 -2.42 4.00 -14.33
CA ASP A 409 -1.19 4.59 -13.80
C ASP A 409 -0.28 3.61 -13.05
N ALA A 410 0.85 4.13 -12.55
CA ALA A 410 1.68 3.44 -11.57
C ALA A 410 0.90 3.06 -10.30
N LEU A 411 1.18 1.87 -9.78
CA LEU A 411 0.44 1.28 -8.66
C LEU A 411 0.71 1.99 -7.33
N THR A 412 -0.38 2.39 -6.68
CA THR A 412 -0.43 3.04 -5.36
C THR A 412 -0.56 1.99 -4.25
N THR A 413 -1.51 1.08 -4.42
CA THR A 413 -1.86 -0.06 -3.56
C THR A 413 -1.81 -1.38 -4.34
N ASP A 414 -2.38 -2.47 -3.81
CA ASP A 414 -2.53 -3.75 -4.52
C ASP A 414 -3.78 -3.77 -5.42
N ALA A 415 -4.01 -2.63 -6.10
CA ALA A 415 -5.16 -2.37 -6.96
C ALA A 415 -4.90 -1.11 -7.81
N PHE A 416 -5.74 -0.87 -8.82
CA PHE A 416 -5.78 0.40 -9.54
C PHE A 416 -7.21 0.79 -9.95
N LEU A 417 -7.47 2.10 -10.06
CA LEU A 417 -8.64 2.68 -10.70
C LEU A 417 -8.34 3.00 -12.17
N ALA A 418 -9.09 2.40 -13.08
CA ALA A 418 -9.21 2.84 -14.47
C ALA A 418 -10.08 4.12 -14.53
N LEU A 419 -9.43 5.28 -14.42
CA LEU A 419 -10.09 6.58 -14.16
C LEU A 419 -11.21 6.94 -15.15
N ARG A 420 -11.00 6.68 -16.46
CA ARG A 420 -11.94 7.05 -17.52
C ARG A 420 -13.25 6.27 -17.41
N GLN A 421 -13.15 4.97 -17.11
CA GLN A 421 -14.27 4.02 -16.98
C GLN A 421 -14.84 4.00 -15.55
N ASN A 422 -14.08 4.47 -14.58
CA ASN A 422 -14.35 4.40 -13.14
C ASN A 422 -14.47 2.95 -12.62
N ILE A 423 -13.58 2.06 -13.07
CA ILE A 423 -13.53 0.64 -12.68
C ILE A 423 -12.31 0.41 -11.77
N VAL A 424 -12.52 -0.16 -10.58
CA VAL A 424 -11.41 -0.59 -9.70
C VAL A 424 -11.06 -2.04 -10.01
N VAL A 425 -9.78 -2.32 -10.24
CA VAL A 425 -9.25 -3.67 -10.44
C VAL A 425 -8.33 -4.02 -9.27
N PHE A 426 -8.65 -5.09 -8.56
CA PHE A 426 -7.86 -5.60 -7.43
C PHE A 426 -6.89 -6.68 -7.90
N ALA A 427 -5.68 -6.66 -7.35
CA ALA A 427 -4.68 -7.70 -7.55
C ALA A 427 -5.12 -9.03 -6.90
N PRO A 428 -4.57 -10.18 -7.33
CA PRO A 428 -4.88 -11.48 -6.71
C PRO A 428 -4.21 -11.66 -5.35
N HIS A 429 -3.17 -10.87 -5.08
CA HIS A 429 -2.40 -10.91 -3.84
C HIS A 429 -1.61 -9.60 -3.65
N ARG A 430 -1.05 -9.43 -2.46
CA ARG A 430 -0.23 -8.28 -2.07
C ARG A 430 1.06 -8.19 -2.90
N LEU A 431 1.38 -7.00 -3.39
CA LEU A 431 2.39 -6.79 -4.44
C LEU A 431 3.80 -6.38 -3.94
N ASP A 432 3.96 -6.04 -2.66
CA ASP A 432 5.28 -5.69 -2.13
C ASP A 432 6.26 -6.88 -2.08
N TYR A 433 7.53 -6.57 -2.35
CA TYR A 433 8.61 -7.55 -2.55
C TYR A 433 8.79 -8.52 -1.38
N ALA A 434 8.68 -8.02 -0.14
CA ALA A 434 8.77 -8.86 1.06
C ALA A 434 7.64 -9.90 1.10
N TYR A 435 6.41 -9.52 0.74
CA TYR A 435 5.28 -10.45 0.68
C TYR A 435 5.47 -11.51 -0.42
N GLN A 436 5.98 -11.12 -1.59
CA GLN A 436 6.27 -12.05 -2.70
C GLN A 436 7.30 -13.13 -2.30
N ASN A 437 8.35 -12.74 -1.57
CA ASN A 437 9.33 -13.68 -1.02
C ASN A 437 8.70 -14.58 0.06
N PHE A 438 7.87 -14.01 0.94
CA PHE A 438 7.17 -14.75 1.99
C PHE A 438 6.17 -15.78 1.44
N MET A 439 5.46 -15.48 0.34
CA MET A 439 4.59 -16.46 -0.34
C MET A 439 5.34 -17.73 -0.77
N GLN A 440 6.65 -17.67 -1.03
CA GLN A 440 7.42 -18.88 -1.33
C GLN A 440 7.61 -19.77 -0.09
N VAL A 441 7.65 -19.16 1.10
CA VAL A 441 7.73 -19.87 2.38
C VAL A 441 6.40 -20.55 2.70
N THR A 442 5.27 -19.87 2.49
CA THR A 442 3.93 -20.41 2.76
C THR A 442 3.48 -21.42 1.72
N ARG A 443 3.80 -21.21 0.43
CA ARG A 443 3.60 -22.20 -0.64
C ARG A 443 4.30 -23.53 -0.36
N LYS A 444 5.47 -23.53 0.29
CA LYS A 444 6.13 -24.79 0.69
C LYS A 444 5.29 -25.58 1.70
N ILE A 445 4.65 -24.90 2.65
CA ILE A 445 3.74 -25.52 3.62
C ILE A 445 2.56 -26.19 2.89
N GLU A 446 2.02 -25.54 1.86
CA GLU A 446 0.96 -26.11 1.03
C GLU A 446 1.45 -27.30 0.17
N GLN A 447 2.67 -27.24 -0.36
CA GLN A 447 3.31 -28.35 -1.09
C GLN A 447 3.56 -29.57 -0.19
N ASP A 448 3.84 -29.36 1.10
CA ASP A 448 3.92 -30.42 2.12
C ASP A 448 2.52 -30.97 2.51
N GLY A 449 1.45 -30.51 1.83
CA GLY A 449 0.07 -30.97 1.95
C GLY A 449 -0.76 -30.23 3.02
N TRP A 450 -0.25 -29.14 3.59
CA TRP A 450 -0.87 -28.47 4.73
C TRP A 450 -1.64 -27.23 4.29
N GLN A 451 -2.97 -27.29 4.39
CA GLN A 451 -3.83 -26.16 4.04
C GLN A 451 -3.73 -25.04 5.10
N LEU A 452 -3.36 -23.84 4.66
CA LEU A 452 -3.23 -22.64 5.50
C LEU A 452 -4.52 -22.30 6.25
N SER A 453 -5.68 -22.51 5.61
CA SER A 453 -7.01 -22.32 6.18
C SER A 453 -7.31 -23.24 7.37
N ASN A 454 -6.74 -24.46 7.40
CA ASN A 454 -6.90 -25.42 8.49
C ASN A 454 -5.87 -25.16 9.59
N LEU A 455 -4.64 -24.80 9.22
CA LEU A 455 -3.62 -24.31 10.15
C LEU A 455 -4.12 -23.08 10.95
N LEU A 456 -4.78 -22.14 10.29
CA LEU A 456 -5.38 -20.95 10.92
C LEU A 456 -6.44 -21.31 11.97
N LYS A 457 -7.26 -22.34 11.73
CA LYS A 457 -8.25 -22.86 12.70
C LYS A 457 -7.61 -23.56 13.90
N GLY A 458 -6.32 -23.87 13.85
CA GLY A 458 -5.60 -24.61 14.88
C GLY A 458 -5.51 -26.11 14.63
N GLU A 459 -5.91 -26.58 13.45
CA GLU A 459 -5.79 -27.99 13.08
C GLU A 459 -4.31 -28.40 13.02
N VAL A 460 -4.03 -29.65 13.40
CA VAL A 460 -2.68 -30.21 13.46
C VAL A 460 -2.53 -31.17 12.28
N PRO A 461 -1.84 -30.80 11.19
CA PRO A 461 -1.70 -31.68 10.05
C PRO A 461 -0.85 -32.90 10.39
N ARG A 462 -1.12 -34.02 9.70
CA ARG A 462 -0.25 -35.20 9.69
C ARG A 462 0.79 -35.02 8.57
N THR A 463 2.01 -35.52 8.74
CA THR A 463 2.95 -35.55 7.62
C THR A 463 2.61 -36.71 6.67
N SER A 464 3.04 -36.59 5.42
CA SER A 464 3.11 -37.71 4.49
C SER A 464 3.80 -38.93 5.15
N GLY A 465 3.27 -40.13 4.90
CA GLY A 465 3.73 -41.36 5.56
C GLY A 465 3.14 -41.62 6.96
N GLY A 466 2.25 -40.77 7.48
CA GLY A 466 1.53 -41.02 8.73
C GLY A 466 2.32 -40.74 10.02
N GLN A 467 3.54 -40.20 9.91
CA GLN A 467 4.26 -39.65 11.06
C GLN A 467 3.52 -38.44 11.66
N LYS A 468 3.72 -38.25 12.96
CA LYS A 468 3.25 -37.03 13.65
C LYS A 468 4.25 -35.92 13.41
N SER A 469 3.77 -34.82 12.83
CA SER A 469 4.47 -33.55 12.74
C SER A 469 5.00 -33.12 14.12
N THR A 470 6.22 -32.58 14.19
CA THR A 470 6.72 -32.03 15.46
C THR A 470 5.87 -30.84 15.88
N GLY A 471 5.66 -30.64 17.19
CA GLY A 471 4.86 -29.52 17.68
C GLY A 471 5.42 -28.16 17.25
N GLU A 472 6.74 -28.08 17.17
CA GLU A 472 7.47 -26.92 16.66
C GLU A 472 7.13 -26.58 15.22
N LEU A 473 7.18 -27.55 14.30
CA LEU A 473 6.92 -27.33 12.87
C LEU A 473 5.46 -26.94 12.63
N VAL A 474 4.53 -27.53 13.41
CA VAL A 474 3.10 -27.15 13.40
C VAL A 474 2.90 -25.72 13.92
N ALA A 475 3.46 -25.37 15.08
CA ALA A 475 3.35 -24.01 15.63
C ALA A 475 3.97 -22.97 14.67
N ARG A 476 5.10 -23.28 14.04
CA ARG A 476 5.73 -22.43 13.02
C ARG A 476 4.81 -22.24 11.82
N ALA A 477 4.25 -23.31 11.26
CA ALA A 477 3.34 -23.22 10.12
C ALA A 477 2.04 -22.47 10.45
N GLN A 478 1.46 -22.70 11.64
CA GLN A 478 0.28 -21.97 12.11
C GLN A 478 0.57 -20.47 12.30
N THR A 479 1.74 -20.11 12.85
CA THR A 479 2.16 -18.70 13.00
C THR A 479 2.30 -18.01 11.64
N LEU A 480 2.88 -18.70 10.65
CA LEU A 480 3.03 -18.18 9.29
C LEU A 480 1.66 -18.04 8.58
N ALA A 481 0.76 -19.01 8.71
CA ALA A 481 -0.60 -18.93 8.16
C ALA A 481 -1.43 -17.79 8.79
N LEU A 482 -1.28 -17.56 10.11
CA LEU A 482 -1.89 -16.44 10.80
C LEU A 482 -1.36 -15.09 10.29
N MET A 483 -0.04 -14.99 10.09
CA MET A 483 0.59 -13.79 9.54
C MET A 483 0.15 -13.52 8.11
N GLU A 484 0.11 -14.55 7.25
CA GLU A 484 -0.36 -14.44 5.87
C GLU A 484 -1.81 -13.94 5.80
N ARG A 485 -2.71 -14.53 6.60
CA ARG A 485 -4.11 -14.09 6.64
C ARG A 485 -4.25 -12.63 7.03
N ALA A 486 -3.43 -12.15 7.98
CA ALA A 486 -3.41 -10.76 8.42
C ALA A 486 -2.81 -9.81 7.36
N LEU A 487 -1.72 -10.20 6.69
CA LEU A 487 -1.12 -9.43 5.59
C LEU A 487 -2.07 -9.30 4.39
N ILE A 488 -2.84 -10.36 4.07
CA ILE A 488 -3.92 -10.33 3.09
C ILE A 488 -5.01 -9.35 3.56
N GLN A 489 -5.47 -9.46 4.81
CA GLN A 489 -6.52 -8.57 5.32
C GLN A 489 -6.10 -7.08 5.29
N GLU A 490 -4.84 -6.78 5.58
CA GLU A 490 -4.27 -5.43 5.50
C GLU A 490 -4.18 -4.94 4.04
N SER A 491 -3.77 -5.81 3.12
CA SER A 491 -3.74 -5.54 1.68
C SER A 491 -5.12 -5.20 1.11
N GLU A 492 -6.13 -5.99 1.46
CA GLU A 492 -7.53 -5.74 1.11
C GLU A 492 -7.99 -4.38 1.63
N GLN A 493 -7.61 -4.04 2.87
CA GLN A 493 -8.01 -2.79 3.51
C GLN A 493 -7.41 -1.57 2.83
N SER A 494 -6.10 -1.53 2.60
CA SER A 494 -5.44 -0.41 1.89
C SER A 494 -6.00 -0.27 0.48
N SER A 495 -6.12 -1.36 -0.28
CA SER A 495 -6.60 -1.33 -1.66
C SER A 495 -8.06 -0.87 -1.79
N VAL A 496 -8.96 -1.40 -0.95
CA VAL A 496 -10.38 -0.98 -0.96
C VAL A 496 -10.53 0.46 -0.48
N SER A 497 -9.84 0.85 0.59
CA SER A 497 -9.97 2.22 1.14
C SER A 497 -9.28 3.29 0.29
N HIS A 498 -8.23 2.97 -0.47
CA HIS A 498 -7.60 3.89 -1.41
C HIS A 498 -8.36 3.93 -2.75
N GLU A 499 -8.39 2.84 -3.52
CA GLU A 499 -8.93 2.85 -4.89
C GLU A 499 -10.47 2.93 -4.90
N GLY A 500 -11.16 2.34 -3.91
CA GLY A 500 -12.59 2.57 -3.71
C GLY A 500 -12.92 4.03 -3.38
N SER A 501 -12.05 4.73 -2.64
CA SER A 501 -12.22 6.16 -2.40
C SER A 501 -11.91 7.01 -3.63
N ARG A 502 -10.94 6.61 -4.49
CA ARG A 502 -10.75 7.26 -5.81
C ARG A 502 -12.01 7.09 -6.67
N GLN A 503 -12.61 5.90 -6.70
CA GLN A 503 -13.83 5.61 -7.43
C GLN A 503 -15.02 6.46 -6.94
N LEU A 504 -15.11 6.69 -5.63
CA LEU A 504 -16.14 7.53 -4.99
C LEU A 504 -15.90 9.03 -5.19
N LEU A 505 -14.65 9.51 -5.13
CA LEU A 505 -14.29 10.90 -5.48
C LEU A 505 -14.72 11.21 -6.92
N VAL A 506 -14.53 10.28 -7.83
CA VAL A 506 -14.99 10.38 -9.23
C VAL A 506 -16.51 10.31 -9.33
N ALA A 507 -17.15 9.34 -8.68
CA ALA A 507 -18.60 9.15 -8.74
C ALA A 507 -19.41 10.32 -8.12
N ALA A 508 -18.92 10.88 -7.02
CA ALA A 508 -19.53 12.03 -6.35
C ALA A 508 -19.19 13.39 -7.01
N GLY A 509 -18.43 13.39 -8.12
CA GLY A 509 -18.06 14.62 -8.81
C GLY A 509 -17.11 15.51 -8.01
N LEU A 510 -16.16 14.92 -7.29
CA LEU A 510 -15.05 15.61 -6.62
C LEU A 510 -13.71 15.45 -7.36
N MET A 511 -13.67 14.66 -8.43
CA MET A 511 -12.50 14.52 -9.30
C MET A 511 -12.95 14.38 -10.76
N PRO A 512 -12.33 15.08 -11.73
CA PRO A 512 -12.67 14.94 -13.14
C PRO A 512 -12.22 13.59 -13.71
N ARG A 513 -13.01 13.01 -14.64
CA ARG A 513 -12.68 11.74 -15.33
C ARG A 513 -11.80 11.89 -16.58
N PHE A 514 -11.83 13.07 -17.19
CA PHE A 514 -11.31 13.31 -18.54
C PHE A 514 -10.06 14.19 -18.57
N VAL A 515 -9.54 14.57 -17.41
CA VAL A 515 -8.36 15.41 -17.25
C VAL A 515 -7.40 14.63 -16.38
N ASP A 516 -6.13 14.49 -16.82
CA ASP A 516 -5.12 13.87 -15.98
C ASP A 516 -4.70 14.83 -14.86
N ALA A 517 -5.46 14.78 -13.77
CA ALA A 517 -5.14 15.54 -12.57
C ALA A 517 -3.76 15.09 -12.03
N PRO A 518 -2.94 16.01 -11.48
CA PRO A 518 -1.63 15.66 -10.91
C PRO A 518 -1.70 14.48 -9.93
N GLU A 519 -0.66 13.63 -9.95
CA GLU A 519 -0.62 12.39 -9.17
C GLU A 519 -0.74 12.66 -7.66
N TRP A 520 -0.14 13.74 -7.16
CA TRP A 520 -0.27 14.15 -5.76
C TRP A 520 -1.74 14.38 -5.35
N LEU A 521 -2.58 14.91 -6.25
CA LEU A 521 -3.98 15.19 -5.97
C LEU A 521 -4.81 13.91 -6.05
N ARG A 522 -4.55 13.07 -7.06
CA ARG A 522 -5.21 11.76 -7.24
C ARG A 522 -4.91 10.83 -6.07
N PHE A 523 -3.64 10.67 -5.72
CA PHE A 523 -3.17 9.87 -4.59
C PHE A 523 -3.59 10.49 -3.25
N GLY A 524 -3.28 11.76 -3.02
CA GLY A 524 -3.46 12.41 -1.72
C GLY A 524 -4.92 12.46 -1.26
N SER A 525 -5.84 12.72 -2.18
CA SER A 525 -7.28 12.76 -1.89
C SER A 525 -7.85 11.40 -1.48
N ALA A 526 -7.26 10.31 -1.96
CA ALA A 526 -7.66 8.95 -1.60
C ALA A 526 -6.93 8.44 -0.35
N ALA A 527 -5.63 8.74 -0.23
CA ALA A 527 -4.82 8.50 0.97
C ALA A 527 -5.39 9.17 2.23
N PHE A 528 -6.27 10.16 2.08
CA PHE A 528 -7.06 10.75 3.16
C PHE A 528 -8.01 9.75 3.83
N PHE A 529 -8.66 8.89 3.04
CA PHE A 529 -9.59 7.86 3.50
C PHE A 529 -8.91 6.49 3.70
N GLU A 530 -7.73 6.30 3.11
CA GLU A 530 -6.96 5.06 3.18
C GLU A 530 -6.64 4.62 4.62
N ALA A 531 -6.64 3.29 4.83
CA ALA A 531 -5.91 2.62 5.90
C ALA A 531 -4.63 1.98 5.31
N PRO A 532 -3.46 2.67 5.34
CA PRO A 532 -2.27 2.19 4.63
C PRO A 532 -1.73 0.88 5.19
N LYS A 533 -1.07 0.09 4.32
CA LYS A 533 -0.34 -1.11 4.72
C LYS A 533 0.89 -0.78 5.55
N GLY A 534 1.19 -1.61 6.53
CA GLY A 534 2.48 -1.65 7.19
C GLY A 534 3.45 -2.64 6.53
N PRO A 535 4.73 -2.60 6.94
CA PRO A 535 5.33 -1.54 7.77
C PRO A 535 5.72 -0.32 6.92
N PHE A 536 5.53 0.90 7.45
CA PHE A 536 5.92 2.14 6.78
C PHE A 536 7.34 2.59 7.22
N PRO A 537 8.15 3.23 6.34
CA PRO A 537 9.47 3.74 6.73
C PRO A 537 9.44 4.69 7.93
N SER A 538 10.50 4.65 8.73
CA SER A 538 10.70 5.54 9.87
C SER A 538 12.17 5.89 10.07
N GLU A 539 12.42 7.10 10.55
CA GLU A 539 13.73 7.58 10.98
C GLU A 539 14.16 7.02 12.35
N THR A 540 13.26 6.35 13.08
CA THR A 540 13.52 5.74 14.38
C THR A 540 13.70 4.23 14.27
N SER A 541 14.48 3.60 15.16
CA SER A 541 14.62 2.14 15.23
C SER A 541 13.40 1.40 15.79
N ALA A 542 12.30 2.11 16.08
CA ALA A 542 11.03 1.51 16.48
C ALA A 542 10.19 1.21 15.23
N VAL A 543 9.59 0.02 15.14
CA VAL A 543 8.60 -0.25 14.07
C VAL A 543 7.25 0.35 14.50
N LYS A 544 6.53 0.85 13.51
CA LYS A 544 5.29 1.60 13.69
C LYS A 544 4.18 0.90 12.93
N VAL A 545 3.06 0.66 13.61
CA VAL A 545 1.88 -0.01 13.07
C VAL A 545 0.60 0.58 13.63
N ALA A 546 -0.44 0.52 12.82
CA ALA A 546 -1.81 0.71 13.27
C ALA A 546 -2.32 -0.54 14.00
N PHE A 547 -3.06 -0.34 15.09
CA PHE A 547 -3.78 -1.40 15.80
C PHE A 547 -5.26 -1.50 15.36
N TRP A 548 -5.73 -0.50 14.61
CA TRP A 548 -7.06 -0.42 13.98
C TRP A 548 -7.01 0.63 12.86
N ARG A 549 -7.99 0.60 11.93
CA ARG A 549 -8.08 1.57 10.83
C ARG A 549 -8.33 2.98 11.39
N THR A 550 -7.63 3.99 10.85
CA THR A 550 -7.86 5.40 11.22
C THR A 550 -8.14 6.27 9.98
N PRO A 551 -9.23 6.01 9.24
CA PRO A 551 -9.59 6.77 8.05
C PRO A 551 -9.93 8.23 8.39
N ALA A 552 -9.78 9.11 7.40
CA ALA A 552 -10.17 10.53 7.46
C ALA A 552 -9.58 11.33 8.65
N SER A 553 -8.45 10.83 9.15
CA SER A 553 -7.69 11.28 10.33
C SER A 553 -6.23 11.52 9.92
N PRO A 554 -5.37 12.09 10.78
CA PRO A 554 -3.93 12.10 10.52
C PRO A 554 -3.46 10.66 10.27
N SER A 555 -2.91 10.38 9.09
CA SER A 555 -2.57 9.01 8.69
C SER A 555 -1.48 8.45 9.60
N TRP A 556 -1.72 7.24 10.12
CA TRP A 556 -0.77 6.57 11.01
C TRP A 556 0.62 6.41 10.37
N ALA A 557 0.66 6.23 9.05
CA ALA A 557 1.88 6.14 8.25
C ALA A 557 2.40 7.54 7.87
N TYR A 558 1.61 8.29 7.09
CA TYR A 558 2.08 9.53 6.45
C TYR A 558 2.29 10.68 7.44
N ALA A 559 1.36 10.91 8.40
CA ALA A 559 1.57 11.96 9.41
C ALA A 559 2.74 11.64 10.33
N LYS A 560 2.98 10.35 10.63
CA LYS A 560 4.11 9.96 11.47
C LYS A 560 5.44 10.12 10.74
N TYR A 561 5.52 9.77 9.45
CA TYR A 561 6.71 10.02 8.64
C TYR A 561 6.98 11.52 8.44
N PHE A 562 5.95 12.32 8.20
CA PHE A 562 6.06 13.79 8.17
C PHE A 562 6.65 14.34 9.49
N ASN A 563 6.12 13.88 10.63
CA ASN A 563 6.58 14.33 11.94
C ASN A 563 7.99 13.83 12.27
N ASP A 564 8.35 12.60 11.88
CA ASP A 564 9.71 12.07 12.02
C ASP A 564 10.72 12.93 11.22
N LEU A 565 10.39 13.31 9.96
CA LEU A 565 11.24 14.18 9.12
C LEU A 565 11.37 15.60 9.67
N ASP A 566 10.29 16.20 10.17
CA ASP A 566 10.29 17.55 10.75
C ASP A 566 11.09 17.61 12.06
N GLN A 567 10.90 16.62 12.95
CA GLN A 567 11.68 16.49 14.19
C GLN A 567 13.16 16.26 13.91
N ALA A 568 13.51 15.42 12.93
CA ALA A 568 14.89 15.19 12.51
C ALA A 568 15.48 16.36 11.69
N LYS A 569 14.68 17.36 11.30
CA LYS A 569 15.04 18.46 10.38
C LYS A 569 15.58 17.98 9.04
N LYS A 570 15.07 16.83 8.55
CA LYS A 570 15.57 16.11 7.35
C LYS A 570 14.89 16.49 6.03
N TRP A 571 14.10 17.57 6.00
CA TRP A 571 13.43 18.04 4.79
C TRP A 571 14.38 18.38 3.62
N GLY A 572 15.60 18.85 3.91
CA GLY A 572 16.62 19.21 2.91
C GLY A 572 16.27 20.39 1.98
N LYS A 573 15.04 20.91 2.06
CA LYS A 573 14.46 21.97 1.23
C LYS A 573 13.48 22.81 2.05
N THR A 574 13.17 24.00 1.58
CA THR A 574 12.13 24.87 2.15
C THR A 574 10.72 24.33 1.87
N PRO A 575 9.70 24.72 2.67
CA PRO A 575 8.30 24.37 2.40
C PRO A 575 7.83 24.75 0.98
N SER A 576 8.31 25.88 0.43
CA SER A 576 7.91 26.36 -0.90
C SER A 576 8.49 25.52 -2.03
N GLU A 577 9.73 25.07 -1.90
CA GLU A 577 10.36 24.13 -2.84
C GLU A 577 9.68 22.76 -2.77
N LEU A 578 9.37 22.26 -1.57
CA LEU A 578 8.64 21.00 -1.39
C LEU A 578 7.20 21.09 -1.92
N LEU A 579 6.52 22.23 -1.76
CA LEU A 579 5.23 22.48 -2.39
C LEU A 579 5.36 22.40 -3.92
N ARG A 580 6.32 23.09 -4.53
CA ARG A 580 6.55 23.04 -5.98
C ARG A 580 6.82 21.62 -6.46
N GLU A 581 7.72 20.86 -5.80
CA GLU A 581 8.00 19.46 -6.18
C GLU A 581 6.83 18.50 -5.94
N THR A 582 5.92 18.82 -5.02
CA THR A 582 4.66 18.08 -4.82
C THR A 582 3.70 18.38 -5.97
N LEU A 583 3.46 19.67 -6.27
CA LEU A 583 2.52 20.11 -7.30
C LEU A 583 2.87 19.60 -8.70
N THR A 584 4.16 19.45 -9.00
CA THR A 584 4.64 18.96 -10.30
C THR A 584 4.78 17.45 -10.39
N ASP A 585 4.52 16.71 -9.30
CA ASP A 585 4.80 15.28 -9.15
C ASP A 585 6.30 14.92 -9.32
N ALA A 586 7.22 15.89 -9.16
CA ALA A 586 8.65 15.70 -9.39
C ALA A 586 9.24 14.57 -8.54
N ILE A 587 8.80 14.43 -7.28
CA ILE A 587 9.28 13.37 -6.38
C ILE A 587 8.74 11.99 -6.83
N PHE A 588 7.49 11.89 -7.28
CA PHE A 588 6.95 10.64 -7.87
C PHE A 588 7.70 10.24 -9.15
N ARG A 589 8.11 11.22 -9.97
CA ARG A 589 8.95 10.96 -11.15
C ARG A 589 10.36 10.48 -10.75
N ARG A 590 10.98 11.06 -9.72
CA ARG A 590 12.26 10.54 -9.17
C ARG A 590 12.11 9.12 -8.62
N ALA A 591 11.06 8.85 -7.85
CA ALA A 591 10.77 7.53 -7.28
C ALA A 591 10.49 6.44 -8.33
N ARG A 592 10.13 6.81 -9.57
CA ARG A 592 9.91 5.88 -10.69
C ARG A 592 11.06 5.85 -11.69
N ALA A 593 12.08 6.69 -11.53
CA ALA A 593 13.24 6.68 -12.41
C ALA A 593 13.97 5.33 -12.33
N GLY A 594 14.31 4.76 -13.49
CA GLY A 594 15.13 3.56 -13.56
C GLY A 594 16.54 3.81 -13.02
N LEU A 595 17.17 2.77 -12.46
CA LEU A 595 18.55 2.85 -11.99
C LEU A 595 19.49 3.14 -13.17
N SER A 596 20.33 4.16 -13.04
CA SER A 596 21.42 4.42 -14.00
C SER A 596 22.42 3.25 -14.05
N THR A 597 23.20 3.16 -15.12
CA THR A 597 24.23 2.11 -15.29
C THR A 597 25.26 2.08 -14.14
N THR A 598 25.55 3.23 -13.53
CA THR A 598 26.40 3.34 -12.34
C THR A 598 25.70 2.82 -11.08
N GLU A 599 24.40 3.04 -10.95
CA GLU A 599 23.56 2.55 -9.84
C GLU A 599 23.23 1.07 -9.96
N GLN A 600 23.29 0.46 -11.15
CA GLN A 600 23.11 -0.98 -11.33
C GLN A 600 24.25 -1.82 -10.73
N ARG A 601 25.43 -1.23 -10.48
CA ARG A 601 26.53 -1.88 -9.76
C ARG A 601 26.12 -2.18 -8.30
N TYR A 602 26.35 -3.40 -7.82
CA TYR A 602 25.82 -3.93 -6.55
C TYR A 602 25.93 -2.96 -5.34
N GLU A 603 27.11 -2.40 -5.08
CA GLU A 603 27.34 -1.46 -3.96
C GLU A 603 26.55 -0.14 -4.04
N ASN A 604 26.18 0.27 -5.26
CA ASN A 604 25.34 1.43 -5.52
C ASN A 604 23.86 1.05 -5.62
N ARG A 605 23.55 -0.18 -6.06
CA ARG A 605 22.19 -0.69 -6.26
C ARG A 605 21.37 -0.63 -4.99
N GLU A 606 21.90 -1.11 -3.88
CA GLU A 606 21.16 -1.06 -2.61
C GLU A 606 20.92 0.36 -2.12
N LYS A 607 21.90 1.26 -2.28
CA LYS A 607 21.76 2.68 -1.94
C LYS A 607 20.72 3.38 -2.83
N ALA A 608 20.73 3.09 -4.12
CA ALA A 608 19.84 3.72 -5.10
C ALA A 608 18.41 3.19 -4.97
N LEU A 609 18.23 1.88 -4.79
CA LEU A 609 16.93 1.29 -4.45
C LEU A 609 16.41 1.85 -3.13
N LYS A 610 17.25 1.98 -2.09
CA LYS A 610 16.83 2.60 -0.82
C LYS A 610 16.38 4.04 -1.03
N LYS A 611 17.18 4.84 -1.74
CA LYS A 611 16.83 6.24 -2.07
C LYS A 611 15.51 6.32 -2.82
N ARG A 612 15.24 5.39 -3.75
CA ARG A 612 13.98 5.31 -4.49
C ARG A 612 12.79 5.03 -3.56
N ASP A 613 12.94 4.07 -2.65
CA ASP A 613 11.90 3.73 -1.68
C ASP A 613 11.67 4.90 -0.67
N ASP A 614 12.74 5.61 -0.28
CA ASP A 614 12.67 6.84 0.53
C ASP A 614 11.97 8.00 -0.23
N ASP A 615 12.30 8.24 -1.52
CA ASP A 615 11.62 9.23 -2.39
C ASP A 615 10.13 8.86 -2.58
N GLN A 616 9.79 7.57 -2.68
CA GLN A 616 8.40 7.09 -2.77
C GLN A 616 7.60 7.31 -1.48
N ALA A 617 8.23 7.10 -0.31
CA ALA A 617 7.61 7.40 0.99
C ALA A 617 7.41 8.91 1.17
N LEU A 618 8.38 9.71 0.74
CA LEU A 618 8.33 11.17 0.77
C LEU A 618 7.24 11.73 -0.17
N SER A 619 7.16 11.27 -1.42
CA SER A 619 6.15 11.75 -2.38
C SER A 619 4.73 11.48 -1.90
N ARG A 620 4.47 10.24 -1.43
CA ARG A 620 3.18 9.86 -0.85
C ARG A 620 2.84 10.68 0.39
N THR A 621 3.83 10.93 1.25
CA THR A 621 3.63 11.71 2.48
C THR A 621 3.30 13.18 2.21
N LEU A 622 4.00 13.81 1.26
CA LEU A 622 3.72 15.19 0.86
C LEU A 622 2.39 15.33 0.12
N ALA A 623 2.09 14.40 -0.80
CA ALA A 623 0.79 14.34 -1.48
C ALA A 623 -0.38 14.18 -0.49
N TRP A 624 -0.28 13.21 0.43
CA TRP A 624 -1.27 13.01 1.49
C TRP A 624 -1.42 14.26 2.37
N SER A 625 -0.32 14.83 2.85
CA SER A 625 -0.38 15.96 3.79
C SER A 625 -0.89 17.26 3.14
N LEU A 626 -0.64 17.48 1.84
CA LEU A 626 -1.22 18.61 1.10
C LEU A 626 -2.72 18.42 0.89
N ALA A 627 -3.15 17.23 0.46
CA ALA A 627 -4.57 16.91 0.31
C ALA A 627 -5.32 16.94 1.67
N TYR A 628 -4.70 16.45 2.74
CA TYR A 628 -5.26 16.47 4.09
C TYR A 628 -5.45 17.90 4.62
N TYR A 629 -4.47 18.80 4.40
CA TYR A 629 -4.62 20.23 4.70
C TYR A 629 -5.74 20.88 3.88
N LEU A 630 -5.79 20.62 2.57
CA LEU A 630 -6.86 21.13 1.70
C LEU A 630 -8.25 20.63 2.12
N MET A 631 -8.41 19.35 2.47
CA MET A 631 -9.69 18.79 2.90
C MET A 631 -10.13 19.24 4.29
N LYS A 632 -9.20 19.45 5.25
CA LYS A 632 -9.54 19.80 6.64
C LYS A 632 -9.66 21.30 6.89
N ASP A 633 -8.80 22.11 6.27
CA ASP A 633 -8.61 23.52 6.61
C ASP A 633 -9.02 24.46 5.46
N GLN A 634 -8.85 24.02 4.21
CA GLN A 634 -9.08 24.85 3.02
C GLN A 634 -10.06 24.24 1.99
N PRO A 635 -11.22 23.65 2.39
CA PRO A 635 -12.06 22.85 1.48
C PRO A 635 -12.59 23.66 0.29
N ALA A 636 -12.88 24.95 0.47
CA ALA A 636 -13.29 25.83 -0.63
C ALA A 636 -12.21 26.01 -1.71
N LYS A 637 -10.92 25.95 -1.34
CA LYS A 637 -9.80 25.99 -2.30
C LYS A 637 -9.60 24.66 -3.01
N LEU A 638 -9.93 23.54 -2.35
CA LEU A 638 -9.99 22.24 -3.01
C LEU A 638 -11.11 22.21 -4.05
N ASP A 639 -12.30 22.70 -3.71
CA ASP A 639 -13.40 22.82 -4.67
C ASP A 639 -13.01 23.73 -5.85
N ALA A 640 -12.36 24.89 -5.59
CA ALA A 640 -11.85 25.76 -6.64
C ALA A 640 -10.82 25.04 -7.56
N LEU A 641 -9.90 24.26 -6.99
CA LEU A 641 -8.93 23.47 -7.77
C LEU A 641 -9.61 22.43 -8.66
N VAL A 642 -10.67 21.78 -8.17
CA VAL A 642 -11.46 20.82 -8.97
C VAL A 642 -12.22 21.54 -10.09
N GLN A 643 -12.70 22.77 -9.89
CA GLN A 643 -13.34 23.54 -10.97
C GLN A 643 -12.34 24.04 -12.00
N GLU A 644 -11.16 24.52 -11.58
CA GLU A 644 -10.04 24.85 -12.49
C GLU A 644 -9.69 23.65 -13.38
N LEU A 645 -9.50 22.47 -12.78
CA LEU A 645 -9.19 21.24 -13.52
C LEU A 645 -10.31 20.82 -14.48
N ARG A 646 -11.58 21.09 -14.18
CA ARG A 646 -12.72 20.81 -15.07
C ARG A 646 -12.78 21.72 -16.29
N GLY A 647 -12.23 22.93 -16.21
CA GLY A 647 -12.18 23.88 -17.33
C GLY A 647 -11.12 23.53 -18.38
N LEU A 648 -10.25 22.54 -18.11
CA LEU A 648 -9.12 22.20 -18.96
C LEU A 648 -9.52 21.22 -20.07
N PRO A 649 -8.86 21.28 -21.24
CA PRO A 649 -9.08 20.33 -22.32
C PRO A 649 -8.86 18.89 -21.86
N ARG A 650 -9.67 17.99 -22.42
CA ARG A 650 -9.55 16.55 -22.20
C ARG A 650 -8.19 16.05 -22.65
N ASP A 651 -7.62 15.13 -21.88
CA ASP A 651 -6.38 14.39 -22.19
C ASP A 651 -5.15 15.31 -22.45
N LEU A 652 -5.15 16.54 -21.91
CA LEU A 652 -4.02 17.46 -21.99
C LEU A 652 -2.97 17.16 -20.91
N ASP A 653 -1.77 16.77 -21.32
CA ASP A 653 -0.62 16.68 -20.43
C ASP A 653 -0.18 18.08 -19.98
N PHE A 654 -0.13 18.31 -18.67
CA PHE A 654 0.31 19.58 -18.10
C PHE A 654 1.82 19.58 -17.84
N ASP A 655 2.51 20.59 -18.39
CA ASP A 655 3.86 20.92 -17.97
C ASP A 655 3.90 21.40 -16.50
N ASP A 656 5.10 21.42 -15.93
CA ASP A 656 5.33 21.73 -14.54
C ASP A 656 4.90 23.16 -14.14
N GLU A 657 5.04 24.17 -15.01
CA GLU A 657 4.57 25.53 -14.71
C GLU A 657 3.05 25.63 -14.86
N SER A 658 2.45 24.97 -15.85
CA SER A 658 0.99 24.87 -15.98
C SER A 658 0.36 24.26 -14.72
N LYS A 659 0.91 23.16 -14.18
CA LYS A 659 0.45 22.55 -12.92
C LYS A 659 0.50 23.53 -11.75
N VAL A 660 1.61 24.28 -11.60
CA VAL A 660 1.77 25.27 -10.53
C VAL A 660 0.83 26.47 -10.73
N LEU A 661 0.60 26.92 -11.97
CA LEU A 661 -0.28 28.03 -12.28
C LEU A 661 -1.76 27.70 -11.99
N ILE A 662 -2.24 26.52 -12.43
CA ILE A 662 -3.58 26.01 -12.13
C ILE A 662 -3.84 26.00 -10.62
N PHE A 663 -2.87 25.49 -9.85
CA PHE A 663 -2.94 25.50 -8.40
C PHE A 663 -2.94 26.93 -7.83
N ALA A 664 -2.04 27.79 -8.31
CA ALA A 664 -1.94 29.17 -7.84
C ALA A 664 -3.21 30.00 -8.11
N ARG A 665 -3.92 29.77 -9.22
CA ARG A 665 -5.25 30.35 -9.47
C ARG A 665 -6.27 29.88 -8.44
N ALA A 666 -6.41 28.57 -8.27
CA ALA A 666 -7.34 27.96 -7.30
C ALA A 666 -7.12 28.42 -5.85
N MET A 667 -5.87 28.70 -5.48
CA MET A 667 -5.52 29.17 -4.13
C MET A 667 -5.58 30.70 -3.96
N GLY A 668 -5.76 31.47 -5.04
CA GLY A 668 -5.85 32.93 -5.03
C GLY A 668 -4.51 33.69 -5.04
N PHE A 669 -3.42 33.06 -5.51
CA PHE A 669 -2.08 33.68 -5.62
C PHE A 669 -1.50 33.68 -7.05
N ALA A 670 -2.35 33.84 -8.07
CA ALA A 670 -1.92 34.03 -9.46
C ALA A 670 -2.55 35.27 -10.15
N PRO A 671 -2.26 36.50 -9.69
CA PRO A 671 -2.75 37.71 -10.35
C PRO A 671 -2.23 37.82 -11.79
N ASN A 672 -3.12 38.06 -12.75
CA ASN A 672 -2.81 38.17 -14.18
C ASN A 672 -2.09 36.92 -14.76
N ASP A 673 -2.55 35.72 -14.38
CA ASP A 673 -1.99 34.42 -14.77
C ASP A 673 -0.47 34.28 -14.48
N LYS A 674 0.03 34.97 -13.46
CA LYS A 674 1.42 34.88 -12.99
C LYS A 674 1.45 34.47 -11.53
N VAL A 675 2.15 33.38 -11.23
CA VAL A 675 2.32 32.85 -9.86
C VAL A 675 3.01 33.90 -8.98
N ASP A 676 2.35 34.33 -7.90
CA ASP A 676 2.97 35.16 -6.87
C ASP A 676 3.86 34.30 -5.95
N PRO A 677 5.19 34.50 -5.93
CA PRO A 677 6.10 33.74 -5.08
C PRO A 677 5.90 34.01 -3.58
N VAL A 678 5.32 35.16 -3.19
CA VAL A 678 5.04 35.49 -1.78
C VAL A 678 3.81 34.74 -1.30
N GLY A 679 2.70 34.79 -2.05
CA GLY A 679 1.49 33.99 -1.79
C GLY A 679 1.78 32.49 -1.76
N MET A 680 2.56 31.97 -2.71
CA MET A 680 2.98 30.56 -2.71
C MET A 680 3.81 30.19 -1.47
N ARG A 681 4.72 31.07 -1.01
CA ARG A 681 5.49 30.87 0.22
C ARG A 681 4.60 30.85 1.46
N ASN A 682 3.75 31.86 1.60
CA ASN A 682 2.83 31.98 2.73
C ASN A 682 1.88 30.79 2.84
N PHE A 683 1.40 30.29 1.69
CA PHE A 683 0.58 29.06 1.64
C PHE A 683 1.37 27.83 2.11
N ALA A 684 2.61 27.64 1.61
CA ALA A 684 3.45 26.50 1.98
C ALA A 684 3.82 26.50 3.48
N GLU A 685 4.10 27.68 4.05
CA GLU A 685 4.35 27.84 5.48
C GLU A 685 3.09 27.58 6.32
N GLY A 686 1.91 28.02 5.85
CA GLY A 686 0.62 27.71 6.47
C GLY A 686 0.34 26.21 6.51
N TRP A 687 0.57 25.53 5.38
CA TRP A 687 0.47 24.07 5.26
C TRP A 687 1.39 23.34 6.26
N PHE A 688 2.69 23.65 6.29
CA PHE A 688 3.62 23.03 7.23
C PHE A 688 3.28 23.35 8.70
N ARG A 689 2.82 24.57 8.99
CA ARG A 689 2.36 24.96 10.34
C ARG A 689 1.14 24.15 10.77
N PHE A 690 0.17 23.94 9.88
CA PHE A 690 -0.98 23.08 10.12
C PHE A 690 -0.56 21.62 10.33
N MET A 691 0.34 21.09 9.51
CA MET A 691 0.79 19.69 9.63
C MET A 691 1.51 19.42 10.96
N ARG A 692 2.29 20.37 11.47
CA ARG A 692 2.95 20.28 12.79
C ARG A 692 1.99 20.20 13.99
N THR A 693 0.73 20.60 13.84
CA THR A 693 -0.29 20.40 14.89
C THR A 693 -0.99 19.05 14.78
N GLN A 694 -0.78 18.30 13.71
CA GLN A 694 -1.40 16.98 13.51
C GLN A 694 -0.58 15.88 14.19
N GLN A 695 -1.20 15.18 15.13
CA GLN A 695 -0.62 14.00 15.76
C GLN A 695 -1.17 12.73 15.10
N ALA A 696 -0.27 11.86 14.65
CA ALA A 696 -0.65 10.54 14.17
C ALA A 696 -1.19 9.69 15.34
N PRO A 697 -2.29 8.91 15.14
CA PRO A 697 -2.89 8.05 16.18
C PRO A 697 -2.09 6.76 16.45
N VAL A 698 -0.76 6.86 16.42
CA VAL A 698 0.20 5.76 16.56
C VAL A 698 0.59 5.58 18.02
N VAL A 699 0.86 4.34 18.42
CA VAL A 699 1.75 4.06 19.56
C VAL A 699 3.03 3.50 18.98
N ASP A 700 4.14 4.19 19.22
CA ASP A 700 5.46 3.71 18.82
C ASP A 700 5.77 2.46 19.66
N VAL A 701 5.86 1.29 19.02
CA VAL A 701 6.24 0.04 19.70
C VAL A 701 7.75 0.02 19.76
N VAL A 702 8.29 0.43 20.91
CA VAL A 702 9.73 0.33 21.19
C VAL A 702 10.09 -1.16 21.18
N LEU A 703 10.92 -1.55 20.21
CA LEU A 703 11.42 -2.91 20.11
C LEU A 703 12.38 -3.15 21.28
N ASP A 704 12.19 -4.25 22.00
CA ASP A 704 13.20 -4.69 22.96
C ASP A 704 14.35 -5.36 22.21
N ASP A 705 15.52 -4.72 22.21
CA ASP A 705 16.78 -5.26 21.67
C ASP A 705 17.22 -6.56 22.38
N SER A 706 16.57 -6.96 23.49
CA SER A 706 16.89 -8.16 24.25
C SER A 706 16.73 -9.47 23.49
N LEU A 707 15.82 -9.53 22.49
CA LEU A 707 15.52 -10.77 21.74
C LEU A 707 16.48 -11.09 20.59
N VAL A 708 17.36 -10.17 20.19
CA VAL A 708 18.45 -10.46 19.24
C VAL A 708 19.67 -11.02 19.99
N THR A 709 19.46 -12.11 20.73
CA THR A 709 20.57 -12.94 21.23
C THR A 709 21.05 -13.84 20.11
N ASN A 710 22.19 -13.50 19.52
CA ASN A 710 22.90 -14.32 18.54
C ASN A 710 23.17 -15.71 19.16
N PRO A 711 22.60 -16.82 18.66
CA PRO A 711 22.75 -18.15 19.29
C PRO A 711 24.13 -18.80 19.03
N SER A 712 25.13 -18.03 18.60
CA SER A 712 26.43 -18.50 18.11
C SER A 712 27.64 -18.17 19.02
N SER A 713 27.44 -17.56 20.19
CA SER A 713 28.50 -17.41 21.19
C SER A 713 28.38 -18.49 22.27
N ASN A 714 28.92 -19.68 21.98
CA ASN A 714 29.03 -20.80 22.91
C ASN A 714 30.04 -20.46 24.04
N PRO A 715 29.62 -20.24 25.30
CA PRO A 715 30.52 -19.90 26.38
C PRO A 715 30.91 -21.16 27.17
N ASN A 716 32.18 -21.58 27.04
CA ASN A 716 32.81 -22.67 27.80
C ASN A 716 32.16 -24.07 27.67
N GLY A 717 32.31 -24.67 26.49
CA GLY A 717 32.37 -26.13 26.33
C GLY A 717 33.80 -26.65 26.51
N GLY A 718 34.34 -26.64 27.73
CA GLY A 718 35.66 -27.20 28.00
C GLY A 718 35.68 -28.72 27.83
N TYR A 719 36.52 -29.24 26.93
CA TYR A 719 36.69 -30.68 26.75
C TYR A 719 37.20 -31.34 28.04
N PRO A 720 36.57 -32.42 28.54
CA PRO A 720 37.13 -33.22 29.62
C PRO A 720 38.47 -33.82 29.17
N GLY A 721 39.51 -33.61 29.97
CA GLY A 721 40.85 -34.14 29.67
C GLY A 721 40.84 -35.67 29.57
N GLY A 722 41.37 -36.20 28.47
CA GLY A 722 41.57 -37.64 28.30
C GLY A 722 42.59 -38.18 29.31
N PRO A 723 42.37 -39.36 29.92
CA PRO A 723 43.37 -39.99 30.78
C PRO A 723 44.57 -40.45 29.93
N GLY A 724 45.71 -39.78 30.08
CA GLY A 724 46.99 -40.27 29.59
C GLY A 724 47.51 -41.38 30.50
N GLY A 725 47.93 -42.52 29.94
CA GLY A 725 48.48 -43.62 30.73
C GLY A 725 48.55 -44.95 29.99
N SER A 726 49.48 -45.07 29.04
CA SER A 726 49.82 -46.37 28.41
C SER A 726 50.91 -47.08 29.21
N PRO A 727 50.71 -48.34 29.66
CA PRO A 727 51.78 -49.26 30.01
C PRO A 727 52.17 -50.14 28.82
N ALA A 728 53.42 -50.61 28.82
CA ALA A 728 54.03 -51.42 27.77
C ALA A 728 53.27 -52.72 27.43
N GLY A 729 53.29 -53.11 26.15
CA GLY A 729 52.87 -54.44 25.68
C GLY A 729 54.03 -55.44 25.58
N PRO A 730 53.72 -56.75 25.46
CA PRO A 730 54.63 -57.75 24.89
C PRO A 730 53.89 -58.54 23.74
N PRO A 731 54.41 -59.63 23.14
CA PRO A 731 54.94 -59.52 21.78
C PRO A 731 54.39 -60.52 20.73
N GLY A 732 54.29 -60.06 19.47
CA GLY A 732 54.65 -60.80 18.24
C GLY A 732 53.97 -62.13 17.82
N SER A 733 53.22 -62.05 16.69
CA SER A 733 53.13 -63.05 15.59
C SER A 733 52.37 -64.38 15.84
N PRO A 734 52.01 -65.20 14.80
CA PRO A 734 52.22 -65.07 13.33
C PRO A 734 51.00 -65.34 12.39
N GLY A 735 50.99 -64.70 11.20
CA GLY A 735 50.91 -65.37 9.87
C GLY A 735 49.61 -65.94 9.22
N GLY A 736 48.95 -65.13 8.36
CA GLY A 736 48.27 -65.52 7.08
C GLY A 736 47.05 -66.48 7.09
N PRO A 737 46.42 -66.83 5.93
CA PRO A 737 46.37 -66.25 4.56
C PRO A 737 44.93 -65.71 4.23
N GLY A 738 44.47 -65.36 3.00
CA GLY A 738 45.13 -65.04 1.71
C GLY A 738 44.30 -65.41 0.44
N PHE A 739 43.84 -64.42 -0.36
CA PHE A 739 43.21 -64.51 -1.71
C PHE A 739 41.83 -65.21 -1.88
N PRO A 740 41.14 -65.11 -3.04
CA PRO A 740 41.09 -64.09 -4.14
C PRO A 740 39.65 -63.49 -4.28
N GLY A 741 39.24 -62.59 -5.19
CA GLY A 741 39.79 -62.06 -6.44
C GLY A 741 39.06 -62.60 -7.69
N GLY A 742 38.10 -61.88 -8.30
CA GLY A 742 37.50 -62.28 -9.60
C GLY A 742 36.19 -61.56 -10.03
N PRO A 743 35.98 -61.19 -11.32
CA PRO A 743 34.81 -60.44 -11.81
C PRO A 743 33.98 -61.10 -12.95
N GLY A 744 32.85 -60.48 -13.33
CA GLY A 744 32.05 -60.77 -14.55
C GLY A 744 30.55 -60.46 -14.32
N ALA A 745 29.76 -59.73 -15.14
CA ALA A 745 29.65 -59.47 -16.58
C ALA A 745 28.68 -60.42 -17.33
N GLY A 746 27.68 -59.84 -18.02
CA GLY A 746 26.64 -60.52 -18.81
C GLY A 746 25.42 -60.99 -17.99
N GLY A 747 24.17 -61.00 -18.49
CA GLY A 747 23.63 -60.64 -19.81
C GLY A 747 22.41 -61.50 -20.17
N ALA A 748 21.45 -60.97 -20.96
CA ALA A 748 20.22 -61.64 -21.44
C ALA A 748 19.16 -62.03 -20.36
N ALA A 749 17.87 -62.25 -20.65
CA ALA A 749 16.97 -61.73 -21.72
C ALA A 749 15.48 -61.97 -21.31
N LEU A 750 14.56 -61.34 -22.05
CA LEU A 750 13.10 -61.57 -22.08
C LEU A 750 12.75 -63.05 -22.49
N PRO A 751 11.50 -63.59 -22.39
CA PRO A 751 10.22 -62.86 -22.61
C PRO A 751 8.90 -63.35 -21.93
N GLY A 752 7.81 -62.56 -22.14
CA GLY A 752 6.40 -63.00 -22.12
C GLY A 752 5.66 -62.91 -20.77
N GLY A 753 4.33 -62.65 -20.69
CA GLY A 753 3.34 -62.30 -21.74
C GLY A 753 1.90 -62.71 -21.34
N ARG A 754 0.89 -61.86 -21.65
CA ARG A 754 -0.58 -62.00 -21.35
C ARG A 754 -0.98 -61.97 -19.85
N GLY A 755 -2.19 -61.56 -19.46
CA GLY A 755 -3.28 -60.91 -20.21
C GLY A 755 -4.70 -61.42 -19.83
N GLY A 756 -5.61 -60.49 -19.48
CA GLY A 756 -7.03 -60.75 -19.14
C GLY A 756 -7.27 -60.92 -17.62
N ARG A 757 -8.33 -60.38 -17.01
CA ARG A 757 -9.53 -59.70 -17.54
C ARG A 757 -9.67 -58.28 -17.02
#